data_AF-A0A7W8K721-F1
#
_entry.id   AF-A0A7W8K721-F1
#
_cell.length_a   1.000
_cell.length_b   1.000
_cell.length_c   1.000
_cell.angle_alpha   90.00
_cell.angle_beta   90.00
_cell.angle_gamma   90.00
#
_symmetry.space_group_name_H-M   'P 1'
#
loop_
_entity.id
_entity.type
_entity.pdbx_description
1 polymer ?
#
loop_
_entity_poly.entity_id
_entity_poly.type
_entity_poly.pdbx_seq_one_letter_code
_entity_poly.pdbx_strand_id
1 'polypeptide(L)'
;MTAPVRIVRGPGPRRIAAWRVQSFEALWRSMGIAEPARQCICADLTLGAWRGHGLAREWGQQLDLAEPEPIQPVLAADGADIDHYADTVGILIDNESEGDRNFMRAHALACALVAAVRERGVSHLLLAAPLGAHEWGSENLQLLKLLQDAAPHYGFQLAVLLQSDAVIPQVAGLELVPQNDAVAPSHPTVAFPVPGLADAGWAAAQYRAMDVLQLHNGKLFISPNWRDPRAGGAAPAGIGEHLQVYFVLRDGRQEVDFLQRQADLRFAEGAYGLALRILDHIAQDALAPLPAALVEAQKQNIAIALMDFLRAAQGRLPADTLPPVVKASLYQSKAWGMVMSGQAALAEQYFALARQYLDPVQHRRLYLYLLNISALNQLRLGQVEQALAFENEIERQLTELPDPDWHLIYINSLNQARIFKKCRDLEQAEHYYNRAFFINFQLRNESDLLYTNLCYAQLESLRGSPETALMYWLRTCLHWLSNAMPEALAPRVAQAILGMPLSNQDADVEKISVVLSEQLLVAVKAVGRSVSPLPQAIVLQRIDAASRAEICLAQPGWSVFATGQGERLETIFTGPAYRLLNRQVLGVLAADFPQVDFKLFRTLFTDAQWGIELAEQPRELVWACLKWQVPELLCQGQRYRIDENSLQTFDGFRIESSRAINYVRVGPQQWQVHFKRYLKPLALNKDEQRCMEHLRTPSTFAETGTALGIDAHSCWRLINSMAEKRLVSVL
;
A
#
# COMPACT_ATOMS: atom_id res chain seq x y z
N MET A 1 27.93 -0.78 9.02
CA MET A 1 26.56 -0.64 8.47
C MET A 1 25.79 0.25 9.43
N THR A 2 25.21 1.34 8.95
CA THR A 2 24.31 2.19 9.76
C THR A 2 23.02 1.41 10.06
N ALA A 3 22.49 1.55 11.27
CA ALA A 3 21.21 0.94 11.63
C ALA A 3 20.11 1.40 10.64
N PRO A 4 19.18 0.50 10.25
CA PRO A 4 18.11 0.87 9.33
C PRO A 4 17.28 2.01 9.91
N VAL A 5 16.89 2.97 9.07
CA VAL A 5 16.06 4.10 9.47
C VAL A 5 14.68 3.59 9.90
N ARG A 6 14.27 3.94 11.11
CA ARG A 6 12.93 3.73 11.66
C ARG A 6 12.27 5.07 11.92
N ILE A 7 11.04 5.26 11.46
CA ILE A 7 10.28 6.49 11.61
C ILE A 7 9.12 6.22 12.57
N VAL A 8 9.13 6.83 13.76
CA VAL A 8 8.05 6.71 14.73
C VAL A 8 6.95 7.71 14.40
N ARG A 9 5.72 7.23 14.22
CA ARG A 9 4.61 8.03 13.71
C ARG A 9 3.54 8.27 14.78
N GLY A 10 2.69 9.26 14.57
CA GLY A 10 1.62 9.63 15.50
C GLY A 10 0.32 10.07 14.81
N PRO A 11 -0.76 10.24 15.59
CA PRO A 11 -2.07 10.63 15.04
C PRO A 11 -2.21 12.14 14.80
N GLY A 12 -1.41 12.97 15.46
CA GLY A 12 -1.54 14.44 15.42
C GLY A 12 -1.00 15.09 14.15
N PRO A 13 -1.39 16.34 13.84
CA PRO A 13 -0.80 17.09 12.72
C PRO A 13 0.69 17.34 12.95
N ARG A 14 1.46 17.42 11.86
CA ARG A 14 2.92 17.58 11.91
C ARG A 14 3.26 19.05 11.83
N ARG A 15 3.98 19.55 12.84
CA ARG A 15 4.37 20.96 12.94
C ARG A 15 5.63 21.19 12.12
N ILE A 16 5.55 21.99 11.07
CA ILE A 16 6.68 22.30 10.18
C ILE A 16 6.92 23.81 10.19
N ALA A 17 8.18 24.22 10.30
CA ALA A 17 8.56 25.63 10.27
C ALA A 17 8.24 26.24 8.89
N ALA A 18 7.54 27.36 8.87
CA ALA A 18 7.20 28.10 7.66
C ALA A 18 7.89 29.48 7.65
N TRP A 19 8.68 29.73 6.61
CA TRP A 19 9.48 30.94 6.45
C TRP A 19 8.99 31.72 5.24
N ARG A 20 8.70 33.01 5.44
CA ARG A 20 8.44 33.95 4.36
C ARG A 20 9.77 34.49 3.85
N VAL A 21 10.11 34.18 2.61
CA VAL A 21 11.43 34.50 2.06
C VAL A 21 11.48 35.98 1.68
N GLN A 22 12.37 36.77 2.27
CA GLN A 22 12.66 38.14 1.81
C GLN A 22 13.78 38.13 0.76
N SER A 23 14.91 37.53 1.15
CA SER A 23 16.01 37.12 0.29
C SER A 23 16.61 35.84 0.85
N PHE A 24 17.33 35.07 0.03
CA PHE A 24 18.05 33.90 0.50
C PHE A 24 19.14 34.26 1.51
N GLU A 25 19.85 35.37 1.33
CA GLU A 25 20.85 35.84 2.31
C GLU A 25 20.23 36.04 3.70
N ALA A 26 19.06 36.70 3.77
CA ALA A 26 18.35 36.89 5.03
C ALA A 26 17.87 35.55 5.62
N LEU A 27 17.33 34.67 4.78
CA LEU A 27 16.89 33.33 5.18
C LEU A 27 18.03 32.52 5.81
N TRP A 28 19.19 32.45 5.16
CA TRP A 28 20.36 31.71 5.66
C TRP A 28 20.83 32.24 7.00
N ARG A 29 20.89 33.57 7.15
CA ARG A 29 21.23 34.21 8.43
C ARG A 29 20.25 33.84 9.53
N SER A 30 18.94 33.87 9.26
CA SER A 30 17.90 33.53 10.23
C SER A 30 17.89 32.05 10.62
N MET A 31 18.21 31.15 9.67
CA MET A 31 18.27 29.71 9.91
C MET A 31 19.65 29.24 10.43
N GLY A 32 20.65 30.13 10.53
CA GLY A 32 22.00 29.77 10.96
C GLY A 32 22.77 28.89 9.97
N ILE A 33 22.49 29.06 8.66
CA ILE A 33 23.09 28.27 7.58
C ILE A 33 24.30 29.05 7.02
N ALA A 34 25.49 28.44 7.06
CA ALA A 34 26.74 29.07 6.62
C ALA A 34 27.12 28.65 5.19
N GLU A 35 26.88 27.39 4.83
CA GLU A 35 27.18 26.82 3.51
C GLU A 35 25.90 26.22 2.88
N PRO A 36 24.96 27.04 2.37
CA PRO A 36 23.66 26.56 1.91
C PRO A 36 23.75 25.45 0.84
N ALA A 37 24.69 25.56 -0.09
CA ALA A 37 24.88 24.56 -1.16
C ALA A 37 25.32 23.17 -0.66
N ARG A 38 25.84 23.09 0.57
CA ARG A 38 26.28 21.83 1.22
C ARG A 38 25.32 21.38 2.31
N GLN A 39 24.77 22.33 3.06
CA GLN A 39 23.95 22.07 4.24
C GLN A 39 22.47 21.86 3.90
N CYS A 40 22.02 22.28 2.71
CA CYS A 40 20.63 22.26 2.31
C CYS A 40 20.40 21.38 1.08
N ILE A 41 19.25 20.71 1.05
CA ILE A 41 18.64 20.24 -0.18
C ILE A 41 17.27 20.90 -0.36
N CYS A 42 16.97 21.31 -1.58
CA CYS A 42 15.80 22.14 -1.88
C CYS A 42 14.84 21.45 -2.85
N ALA A 43 13.55 21.68 -2.69
CA ALA A 43 12.53 21.30 -3.66
C ALA A 43 11.60 22.48 -3.92
N ASP A 44 11.01 22.54 -5.10
CA ASP A 44 10.16 23.64 -5.56
C ASP A 44 8.82 23.13 -6.08
N LEU A 45 7.77 23.38 -5.31
CA LEU A 45 6.38 23.10 -5.71
C LEU A 45 5.58 24.38 -5.97
N THR A 46 6.21 25.55 -6.09
CA THR A 46 5.53 26.86 -6.24
C THR A 46 4.53 26.91 -7.38
N LEU A 47 4.89 26.33 -8.53
CA LEU A 47 4.02 26.21 -9.70
C LEU A 47 3.36 24.81 -9.81
N GLY A 48 3.31 24.07 -8.70
CA GLY A 48 2.69 22.74 -8.57
C GLY A 48 3.65 21.57 -8.81
N ALA A 49 3.28 20.40 -8.27
CA ALA A 49 3.92 19.13 -8.59
C ALA A 49 3.36 18.59 -9.91
N TRP A 50 4.22 18.37 -10.91
CA TRP A 50 3.85 17.84 -12.24
C TRP A 50 4.28 16.37 -12.44
N ARG A 51 4.70 15.71 -11.37
CA ARG A 51 4.99 14.26 -11.31
C ARG A 51 4.57 13.67 -9.97
N GLY A 52 4.27 12.37 -9.96
CA GLY A 52 4.13 11.62 -8.72
C GLY A 52 5.44 11.54 -7.96
N HIS A 53 5.32 11.75 -6.65
CA HIS A 53 6.44 11.88 -5.72
C HIS A 53 7.46 12.94 -6.16
N GLY A 54 6.99 14.05 -6.76
CA GLY A 54 7.84 15.13 -7.26
C GLY A 54 8.84 15.64 -6.22
N LEU A 55 8.40 15.75 -4.96
CA LEU A 55 9.26 16.14 -3.84
C LEU A 55 10.42 15.16 -3.61
N ALA A 56 10.12 13.86 -3.63
CA ALA A 56 11.13 12.81 -3.45
C ALA A 56 12.14 12.81 -4.61
N ARG A 57 11.68 13.09 -5.83
CA ARG A 57 12.53 13.15 -7.03
C ARG A 57 13.52 14.30 -6.93
N GLU A 58 13.08 15.49 -6.58
CA GLU A 58 13.98 16.66 -6.51
C GLU A 58 15.02 16.53 -5.39
N TRP A 59 14.61 16.10 -4.20
CA TRP A 59 15.56 15.83 -3.12
C TRP A 59 16.45 14.62 -3.40
N GLY A 60 15.89 13.53 -3.94
CA GLY A 60 16.62 12.32 -4.28
C GLY A 60 17.72 12.57 -5.32
N GLN A 61 17.44 13.38 -6.34
CA GLN A 61 18.45 13.77 -7.35
C GLN A 61 19.62 14.56 -6.76
N GLN A 62 19.44 15.31 -5.67
CA GLN A 62 20.54 16.00 -4.98
C GLN A 62 21.38 15.05 -4.10
N LEU A 63 20.82 13.88 -3.77
CA LEU A 63 21.43 12.86 -2.93
C LEU A 63 21.88 11.62 -3.72
N ASP A 64 21.82 11.67 -5.06
CA ASP A 64 22.10 10.56 -5.98
C ASP A 64 21.28 9.29 -5.69
N LEU A 65 20.03 9.46 -5.25
CA LEU A 65 19.08 8.37 -5.07
C LEU A 65 18.43 7.99 -6.40
N ALA A 66 18.12 6.70 -6.57
CA ALA A 66 17.39 6.21 -7.73
C ALA A 66 15.99 6.85 -7.81
N GLU A 67 15.50 7.04 -9.04
CA GLU A 67 14.15 7.56 -9.24
C GLU A 67 13.10 6.61 -8.65
N PRO A 68 12.01 7.15 -8.06
CA PRO A 68 10.88 6.33 -7.64
C PRO A 68 10.28 5.56 -8.81
N GLU A 69 10.13 4.25 -8.64
CA GLU A 69 9.41 3.40 -9.61
C GLU A 69 7.89 3.67 -9.54
N PRO A 70 7.16 3.45 -10.65
CA PRO A 70 5.70 3.48 -10.66
C PRO A 70 5.07 2.55 -9.61
N ILE A 71 3.96 2.97 -9.03
CA ILE A 71 3.20 2.20 -8.04
C ILE A 71 1.94 1.54 -8.62
N GLN A 72 1.50 1.98 -9.80
CA GLN A 72 0.42 1.36 -10.57
C GLN A 72 0.91 1.01 -11.98
N PRO A 73 0.29 0.03 -12.65
CA PRO A 73 0.49 -0.15 -14.08
C PRO A 73 -0.01 1.08 -14.84
N VAL A 74 0.58 1.34 -16.00
CA VAL A 74 0.05 2.31 -16.96
C VAL A 74 -1.26 1.75 -17.49
N LEU A 75 -2.35 2.51 -17.43
CA LEU A 75 -3.61 2.13 -18.06
C LEU A 75 -3.34 2.16 -19.57
N ALA A 76 -3.46 1.03 -20.27
CA ALA A 76 -3.10 0.93 -21.68
C ALA A 76 -3.76 2.04 -22.52
N ALA A 77 -2.95 2.93 -23.09
CA ALA A 77 -3.42 4.07 -23.88
C ALA A 77 -3.76 3.71 -25.35
N ASP A 78 -3.48 2.48 -25.78
CA ASP A 78 -3.75 2.03 -27.14
C ASP A 78 -4.79 0.91 -27.08
N GLY A 79 -6.00 1.18 -27.59
CA GLY A 79 -7.14 0.26 -27.62
C GLY A 79 -6.97 -0.98 -28.52
N ALA A 80 -5.79 -1.60 -28.52
CA ALA A 80 -5.43 -2.69 -29.41
C ALA A 80 -5.50 -4.09 -28.78
N ASP A 81 -5.56 -4.23 -27.45
CA ASP A 81 -5.71 -5.54 -26.82
C ASP A 81 -6.55 -5.48 -25.53
N ILE A 82 -7.81 -5.91 -25.65
CA ILE A 82 -8.77 -5.94 -24.54
C ILE A 82 -8.41 -7.00 -23.50
N ASP A 83 -7.72 -8.07 -23.89
CA ASP A 83 -7.26 -9.09 -22.94
C ASP A 83 -6.11 -8.54 -22.08
N HIS A 84 -5.26 -7.68 -22.65
CA HIS A 84 -4.24 -6.94 -21.89
C HIS A 84 -4.85 -5.99 -20.85
N TYR A 85 -6.02 -5.42 -21.12
CA TYR A 85 -6.75 -4.61 -20.14
C TYR A 85 -7.27 -5.45 -18.96
N ALA A 86 -7.75 -6.67 -19.19
CA ALA A 86 -8.17 -7.57 -18.12
C ALA A 86 -7.00 -7.94 -17.17
N ASP A 87 -5.78 -8.14 -17.70
CA ASP A 87 -4.58 -8.33 -16.89
C ASP A 87 -4.25 -7.09 -16.05
N THR A 88 -4.40 -5.90 -16.64
CA THR A 88 -4.23 -4.63 -15.92
C THR A 88 -5.20 -4.53 -14.74
N VAL A 89 -6.47 -4.92 -14.92
CA VAL A 89 -7.47 -4.97 -13.85
C VAL A 89 -7.04 -5.94 -12.74
N GLY A 90 -6.52 -7.13 -13.08
CA GLY A 90 -5.96 -8.08 -12.11
C GLY A 90 -4.83 -7.48 -11.26
N ILE A 91 -3.90 -6.76 -11.89
CA ILE A 91 -2.81 -6.06 -11.20
C ILE A 91 -3.35 -4.96 -10.28
N LEU A 92 -4.34 -4.18 -10.72
CA LEU A 92 -4.97 -3.14 -9.89
C LEU A 92 -5.66 -3.74 -8.65
N ILE A 93 -6.32 -4.90 -8.78
CA ILE A 93 -6.93 -5.64 -7.67
C ILE A 93 -5.87 -6.08 -6.66
N ASP A 94 -4.75 -6.61 -7.14
CA ASP A 94 -3.62 -6.99 -6.28
C ASP A 94 -3.06 -5.77 -5.55
N ASN A 95 -2.83 -4.68 -6.27
CA ASN A 95 -2.32 -3.42 -5.70
C ASN A 95 -3.26 -2.85 -4.62
N GLU A 96 -4.58 -2.90 -4.84
CA GLU A 96 -5.58 -2.50 -3.84
C GLU A 96 -5.54 -3.42 -2.60
N SER A 97 -5.34 -4.73 -2.81
CA SER A 97 -5.29 -5.73 -1.74
C SER A 97 -4.02 -5.63 -0.91
N GLU A 98 -2.89 -5.20 -1.49
CA GLU A 98 -1.63 -4.96 -0.78
C GLU A 98 -1.75 -3.82 0.23
N GLY A 99 -2.47 -2.75 -0.12
CA GLY A 99 -2.62 -1.57 0.74
C GLY A 99 -2.50 -0.24 0.02
N ASP A 100 -2.39 0.86 0.77
CA ASP A 100 -2.06 2.16 0.19
C ASP A 100 -0.58 2.18 -0.27
N ARG A 101 -0.37 1.92 -1.56
CA ARG A 101 0.97 1.92 -2.18
C ARG A 101 1.61 3.30 -2.21
N ASN A 102 0.84 4.39 -2.22
CA ASN A 102 1.40 5.74 -2.12
C ASN A 102 2.07 5.92 -0.76
N PHE A 103 1.39 5.51 0.32
CA PHE A 103 1.97 5.58 1.66
C PHE A 103 3.19 4.68 1.78
N MET A 104 3.12 3.42 1.34
CA MET A 104 4.26 2.50 1.38
C MET A 104 5.47 3.05 0.61
N ARG A 105 5.25 3.63 -0.57
CA ARG A 105 6.30 4.25 -1.38
C ARG A 105 6.86 5.49 -0.69
N ALA A 106 6.01 6.36 -0.14
CA ALA A 106 6.43 7.54 0.61
C ALA A 106 7.28 7.16 1.84
N HIS A 107 6.89 6.11 2.56
CA HIS A 107 7.66 5.58 3.70
C HIS A 107 9.04 5.07 3.27
N ALA A 108 9.11 4.25 2.21
CA ALA A 108 10.39 3.77 1.68
C ALA A 108 11.30 4.93 1.22
N LEU A 109 10.73 5.93 0.55
CA LEU A 109 11.45 7.12 0.10
C LEU A 109 11.92 7.97 1.29
N ALA A 110 11.10 8.14 2.33
CA ALA A 110 11.50 8.85 3.55
C ALA A 110 12.70 8.15 4.22
N CYS A 111 12.68 6.83 4.36
CA CYS A 111 13.81 6.09 4.92
C CYS A 111 15.09 6.25 4.09
N ALA A 112 14.99 6.18 2.75
CA ALA A 112 16.14 6.37 1.86
C ALA A 112 16.70 7.80 1.93
N LEU A 113 15.83 8.81 1.94
CA LEU A 113 16.21 10.22 2.08
C LEU A 113 16.89 10.47 3.43
N VAL A 114 16.31 10.00 4.54
CA VAL A 114 16.91 10.16 5.88
C VAL A 114 18.28 9.50 5.95
N ALA A 115 18.44 8.29 5.39
CA ALA A 115 19.74 7.61 5.35
C ALA A 115 20.78 8.44 4.59
N ALA A 116 20.43 8.95 3.42
CA ALA A 116 21.34 9.74 2.58
C ALA A 116 21.64 11.14 3.17
N VAL A 117 20.65 11.81 3.78
CA VAL A 117 20.81 13.09 4.48
C VAL A 117 21.85 12.97 5.59
N ARG A 118 21.76 11.89 6.39
CA ARG A 118 22.73 11.61 7.46
C ARG A 118 24.12 11.34 6.92
N GLU A 119 24.23 10.54 5.86
CA GLU A 119 25.50 10.19 5.24
C GLU A 119 26.21 11.43 4.67
N ARG A 120 25.46 12.33 4.03
CA ARG A 120 26.01 13.56 3.42
C ARG A 120 26.16 14.73 4.39
N GLY A 121 25.68 14.61 5.63
CA GLY A 121 25.71 15.69 6.61
C GLY A 121 24.82 16.89 6.23
N VAL A 122 23.73 16.63 5.51
CA VAL A 122 22.72 17.65 5.19
C VAL A 122 21.94 17.97 6.46
N SER A 123 21.81 19.26 6.79
CA SER A 123 21.12 19.69 8.01
C SER A 123 19.72 20.26 7.75
N HIS A 124 19.41 20.65 6.51
CA HIS A 124 18.14 21.28 6.16
C HIS A 124 17.52 20.71 4.88
N LEU A 125 16.24 20.35 4.97
CA LEU A 125 15.37 20.03 3.84
C LEU A 125 14.43 21.21 3.65
N LEU A 126 14.52 21.87 2.50
CA LEU A 126 13.77 23.08 2.20
C LEU A 126 12.79 22.79 1.07
N LEU A 127 11.54 23.23 1.22
CA LEU A 127 10.50 23.10 0.21
C LEU A 127 9.83 24.44 -0.05
N ALA A 128 9.87 24.96 -1.28
CA ALA A 128 9.02 26.08 -1.66
C ALA A 128 7.57 25.62 -1.88
N ALA A 129 6.64 26.20 -1.13
CA ALA A 129 5.24 25.79 -1.14
C ALA A 129 4.51 26.17 -2.44
N PRO A 130 3.48 25.40 -2.85
CA PRO A 130 2.58 25.77 -3.93
C PRO A 130 1.94 27.15 -3.75
N LEU A 131 1.83 27.87 -4.87
CA LEU A 131 1.21 29.19 -4.95
C LEU A 131 -0.22 29.10 -5.49
N GLY A 132 -1.10 29.97 -4.99
CA GLY A 132 -2.47 30.11 -5.49
C GLY A 132 -3.26 28.81 -5.42
N ALA A 133 -3.76 28.35 -6.56
CA ALA A 133 -4.59 27.16 -6.69
C ALA A 133 -3.80 25.86 -6.97
N HIS A 134 -2.46 25.91 -6.99
CA HIS A 134 -1.65 24.71 -7.18
C HIS A 134 -1.72 23.81 -5.94
N GLU A 135 -1.92 22.51 -6.16
CA GLU A 135 -1.97 21.51 -5.09
C GLU A 135 -0.58 20.98 -4.72
N TRP A 136 -0.49 20.49 -3.48
CA TRP A 136 0.69 19.82 -2.95
C TRP A 136 0.88 18.39 -3.49
N GLY A 137 -0.21 17.69 -3.84
CA GLY A 137 -0.22 16.24 -4.09
C GLY A 137 -0.23 15.44 -2.79
N SER A 138 -1.14 14.47 -2.66
CA SER A 138 -1.30 13.68 -1.44
C SER A 138 -0.05 12.86 -1.13
N GLU A 139 0.61 12.33 -2.15
CA GLU A 139 1.83 11.54 -2.06
C GLU A 139 3.03 12.36 -1.54
N ASN A 140 3.08 13.66 -1.88
CA ASN A 140 4.11 14.56 -1.35
C ASN A 140 3.80 14.96 0.09
N LEU A 141 2.52 15.15 0.44
CA LEU A 141 2.09 15.41 1.82
C LEU A 141 2.39 14.24 2.76
N GLN A 142 2.18 13.00 2.31
CA GLN A 142 2.55 11.80 3.07
C GLN A 142 4.05 11.77 3.34
N LEU A 143 4.88 12.05 2.33
CA LEU A 143 6.34 12.12 2.48
C LEU A 143 6.77 13.22 3.47
N LEU A 144 6.17 14.42 3.40
CA LEU A 144 6.48 15.51 4.34
C LEU A 144 6.17 15.14 5.79
N LYS A 145 5.02 14.49 6.04
CA LYS A 145 4.65 14.01 7.38
C LYS A 145 5.69 13.02 7.91
N LEU A 146 6.10 12.06 7.08
CA LEU A 146 7.10 11.04 7.44
C LEU A 146 8.48 11.64 7.73
N LEU A 147 8.92 12.60 6.92
CA LEU A 147 10.19 13.30 7.14
C LEU A 147 10.15 14.18 8.39
N GLN A 148 9.02 14.83 8.66
CA GLN A 148 8.85 15.61 9.90
C GLN A 148 8.84 14.71 11.14
N ASP A 149 8.23 13.53 11.07
CA ASP A 149 8.27 12.53 12.14
C ASP A 149 9.71 12.02 12.36
N ALA A 150 10.53 11.94 11.30
CA ALA A 150 11.93 11.52 11.37
C ALA A 150 12.88 12.62 11.88
N ALA A 151 12.63 13.89 11.54
CA ALA A 151 13.56 15.01 11.76
C ALA A 151 14.13 15.11 13.20
N PRO A 152 13.32 15.04 14.28
CA PRO A 152 13.83 15.15 15.66
C PRO A 152 14.81 14.04 16.05
N HIS A 153 14.70 12.87 15.44
CA HIS A 153 15.50 11.69 15.78
C HIS A 153 16.80 11.61 14.98
N TYR A 154 16.83 12.19 13.78
CA TYR A 154 17.95 12.04 12.85
C TYR A 154 18.73 13.34 12.60
N GLY A 155 18.40 14.43 13.29
CA GLY A 155 19.26 15.61 13.39
C GLY A 155 19.26 16.52 12.17
N PHE A 156 18.14 16.59 11.44
CA PHE A 156 17.93 17.57 10.37
C PHE A 156 16.66 18.39 10.63
N GLN A 157 16.51 19.50 9.93
CA GLN A 157 15.32 20.35 9.98
C GLN A 157 14.58 20.32 8.65
N LEU A 158 13.24 20.31 8.72
CA LEU A 158 12.37 20.47 7.56
C LEU A 158 11.70 21.84 7.64
N ALA A 159 11.77 22.59 6.54
CA ALA A 159 11.17 23.92 6.46
C ALA A 159 10.43 24.14 5.14
N VAL A 160 9.31 24.84 5.24
CA VAL A 160 8.52 25.31 4.10
C VAL A 160 8.84 26.78 3.85
N LEU A 161 9.12 27.11 2.60
CA LEU A 161 9.43 28.44 2.11
C LEU A 161 8.23 29.02 1.37
N LEU A 162 7.81 30.21 1.75
CA LEU A 162 6.68 30.95 1.20
C LEU A 162 7.17 32.27 0.59
N GLN A 163 6.33 32.88 -0.25
CA GLN A 163 6.57 34.28 -0.67
C GLN A 163 6.57 35.22 0.54
N SER A 164 7.29 36.35 0.42
CA SER A 164 7.49 37.30 1.53
C SER A 164 6.18 37.80 2.15
N ASP A 165 5.12 37.89 1.35
CA ASP A 165 3.81 38.42 1.68
C ASP A 165 2.72 37.33 1.81
N ALA A 166 3.09 36.07 1.66
CA ALA A 166 2.12 34.96 1.65
C ALA A 166 1.42 34.78 3.00
N VAL A 167 0.13 34.50 2.93
CA VAL A 167 -0.64 33.94 4.05
C VAL A 167 -0.21 32.47 4.25
N ILE A 168 -0.11 32.04 5.51
CA ILE A 168 0.20 30.63 5.80
C ILE A 168 -0.95 29.76 5.30
N PRO A 169 -0.71 28.81 4.38
CA PRO A 169 -1.77 27.97 3.84
C PRO A 169 -2.23 26.94 4.88
N GLN A 170 -3.52 26.61 4.86
CA GLN A 170 -4.04 25.45 5.59
C GLN A 170 -3.78 24.19 4.78
N VAL A 171 -3.13 23.20 5.39
CA VAL A 171 -2.72 21.97 4.70
C VAL A 171 -3.13 20.75 5.54
N ALA A 172 -3.75 19.76 4.90
CA ALA A 172 -4.34 18.64 5.61
C ALA A 172 -3.28 17.80 6.36
N GLY A 173 -3.39 17.75 7.68
CA GLY A 173 -2.47 17.01 8.55
C GLY A 173 -1.10 17.66 8.77
N LEU A 174 -0.89 18.89 8.33
CA LEU A 174 0.29 19.70 8.62
C LEU A 174 -0.12 20.99 9.35
N GLU A 175 0.66 21.39 10.34
CA GLU A 175 0.56 22.70 10.99
C GLU A 175 1.80 23.51 10.58
N LEU A 176 1.63 24.48 9.70
CA LEU A 176 2.72 25.35 9.26
C LEU A 176 2.92 26.48 10.28
N VAL A 177 4.05 26.46 10.99
CA VAL A 177 4.34 27.38 12.09
C VAL A 177 5.16 28.56 11.56
N PRO A 178 4.59 29.78 11.47
CA PRO A 178 5.31 30.94 10.94
C PRO A 178 6.53 31.28 11.81
N GLN A 179 7.67 31.52 11.17
CA GLN A 179 8.92 31.88 11.84
C GLN A 179 9.27 33.38 11.74
N ASN A 180 8.62 34.09 10.83
CA ASN A 180 8.81 35.52 10.61
C ASN A 180 7.51 36.19 10.10
N ASP A 181 7.41 37.50 10.30
CA ASP A 181 6.27 38.28 9.85
C ASP A 181 6.22 38.43 8.33
N ALA A 182 5.01 38.66 7.81
CA ALA A 182 4.83 38.99 6.40
C ALA A 182 5.45 40.36 6.11
N VAL A 183 6.16 40.45 4.98
CA VAL A 183 6.81 41.67 4.53
C VAL A 183 6.29 42.03 3.15
N ALA A 184 6.11 43.34 2.93
CA ALA A 184 5.66 43.88 1.66
C ALA A 184 6.54 43.32 0.53
N PRO A 185 5.93 42.86 -0.57
CA PRO A 185 6.66 42.13 -1.58
C PRO A 185 7.62 43.04 -2.32
N SER A 186 8.86 42.57 -2.49
CA SER A 186 9.77 43.11 -3.51
C SER A 186 9.50 42.38 -4.83
N HIS A 187 8.31 42.58 -5.41
CA HIS A 187 7.95 41.85 -6.62
C HIS A 187 8.90 42.24 -7.77
N PRO A 188 9.61 41.27 -8.35
CA PRO A 188 10.38 41.53 -9.55
C PRO A 188 9.43 41.86 -10.71
N THR A 189 9.86 42.72 -11.63
CA THR A 189 9.10 43.06 -12.85
C THR A 189 8.96 41.89 -13.82
N VAL A 190 9.73 40.80 -13.60
CA VAL A 190 9.74 39.57 -14.40
C VAL A 190 9.75 38.38 -13.45
N ALA A 191 8.87 37.41 -13.69
CA ALA A 191 8.82 36.15 -12.97
C ALA A 191 9.31 34.99 -13.85
N PHE A 192 9.85 33.96 -13.22
CA PHE A 192 10.36 32.77 -13.90
C PHE A 192 9.26 31.71 -14.04
N PRO A 193 8.85 31.34 -15.27
CA PRO A 193 7.61 30.61 -15.52
C PRO A 193 7.78 29.08 -15.55
N VAL A 194 8.93 28.52 -15.18
CA VAL A 194 9.16 27.07 -15.22
C VAL A 194 8.98 26.47 -13.83
N PRO A 195 8.12 25.45 -13.64
CA PRO A 195 7.96 24.75 -12.36
C PRO A 195 9.21 23.95 -11.95
N GLY A 196 9.37 23.75 -10.64
CA GLY A 196 10.44 22.92 -10.09
C GLY A 196 11.82 23.58 -10.10
N LEU A 197 12.83 22.77 -9.80
CA LEU A 197 14.23 23.18 -9.90
C LEU A 197 14.62 23.45 -11.37
N ALA A 198 15.32 24.57 -11.60
CA ALA A 198 15.69 24.99 -12.96
C ALA A 198 17.07 24.47 -13.37
N ASP A 199 17.23 24.08 -14.64
CA ASP A 199 18.56 23.89 -15.22
C ASP A 199 19.26 25.24 -15.39
N ALA A 200 20.58 25.25 -15.17
CA ALA A 200 21.40 26.45 -15.34
C ALA A 200 21.26 27.07 -16.74
N GLY A 201 21.09 26.23 -17.77
CA GLY A 201 20.87 26.67 -19.15
C GLY A 201 19.54 27.39 -19.39
N TRP A 202 18.50 27.09 -18.61
CA TRP A 202 17.18 27.72 -18.76
C TRP A 202 17.15 29.14 -18.18
N ALA A 203 17.92 29.39 -17.12
CA ALA A 203 17.92 30.67 -16.42
C ALA A 203 18.93 31.69 -16.98
N ALA A 204 19.90 31.28 -17.81
CA ALA A 204 21.13 32.02 -18.11
C ALA A 204 20.97 33.51 -18.50
N ALA A 205 19.90 33.90 -19.21
CA ALA A 205 19.66 35.28 -19.61
C ALA A 205 19.02 36.17 -18.51
N GLN A 206 18.25 35.58 -17.60
CA GLN A 206 17.55 36.28 -16.49
C GLN A 206 18.29 36.13 -15.15
N TYR A 207 19.19 35.15 -15.06
CA TYR A 207 19.90 34.67 -13.86
C TYR A 207 20.62 35.75 -13.05
N ARG A 208 21.23 36.75 -13.71
CA ARG A 208 22.12 37.72 -13.01
C ARG A 208 21.41 38.63 -12.00
N ALA A 209 20.09 38.79 -12.12
CA ALA A 209 19.31 39.66 -11.23
C ALA A 209 18.42 38.87 -10.25
N MET A 210 18.35 37.54 -10.38
CA MET A 210 17.45 36.71 -9.59
C MET A 210 18.08 36.28 -8.27
N ASP A 211 17.26 36.12 -7.24
CA ASP A 211 17.66 35.51 -5.97
C ASP A 211 17.61 33.98 -6.10
N VAL A 212 18.80 33.37 -6.23
CA VAL A 212 18.98 31.97 -6.63
C VAL A 212 20.05 31.28 -5.80
N LEU A 213 19.85 29.99 -5.52
CA LEU A 213 20.84 29.10 -4.93
C LEU A 213 21.23 28.04 -5.97
N GLN A 214 22.51 27.94 -6.28
CA GLN A 214 23.03 26.81 -7.05
C GLN A 214 23.21 25.60 -6.13
N LEU A 215 22.55 24.50 -6.47
CA LEU A 215 22.56 23.26 -5.71
C LEU A 215 23.72 22.36 -6.13
N HIS A 216 24.06 21.37 -5.29
CA HIS A 216 25.18 20.46 -5.53
C HIS A 216 25.08 19.69 -6.85
N ASN A 217 23.87 19.34 -7.29
CA ASN A 217 23.63 18.67 -8.57
C ASN A 217 23.62 19.61 -9.78
N GLY A 218 24.03 20.87 -9.62
CA GLY A 218 24.10 21.87 -10.68
C GLY A 218 22.77 22.53 -11.05
N LYS A 219 21.65 22.08 -10.46
CA LYS A 219 20.34 22.73 -10.62
C LYS A 219 20.29 24.04 -9.82
N LEU A 220 19.33 24.87 -10.17
CA LEU A 220 19.08 26.16 -9.53
C LEU A 220 17.77 26.11 -8.76
N PHE A 221 17.85 26.43 -7.47
CA PHE A 221 16.69 26.73 -6.65
C PHE A 221 16.43 28.24 -6.70
N ILE A 222 15.28 28.63 -7.20
CA ILE A 222 14.91 30.04 -7.39
C ILE A 222 13.97 30.44 -6.26
N SER A 223 14.17 31.64 -5.71
CA SER A 223 13.34 32.16 -4.61
C SER A 223 11.84 32.19 -4.98
N PRO A 224 10.92 31.81 -4.06
CA PRO A 224 9.48 31.85 -4.30
C PRO A 224 8.95 33.23 -4.75
N ASN A 225 9.64 34.32 -4.41
CA ASN A 225 9.28 35.68 -4.82
C ASN A 225 9.40 35.91 -6.33
N TRP A 226 10.15 35.07 -7.02
CA TRP A 226 10.35 35.12 -8.48
C TRP A 226 9.43 34.15 -9.23
N ARG A 227 8.43 33.58 -8.55
CA ARG A 227 7.45 32.66 -9.11
C ARG A 227 6.11 33.35 -9.18
N ASP A 228 5.49 33.34 -10.36
CA ASP A 228 4.13 33.83 -10.55
C ASP A 228 3.38 32.87 -11.49
N PRO A 229 2.30 32.21 -11.03
CA PRO A 229 1.47 31.36 -11.88
C PRO A 229 0.88 32.07 -13.11
N ARG A 230 0.82 33.40 -13.09
CA ARG A 230 0.29 34.24 -14.18
C ARG A 230 1.38 34.68 -15.17
N ALA A 231 2.64 34.39 -14.88
CA ALA A 231 3.75 34.78 -15.74
C ALA A 231 3.66 34.11 -17.11
N GLY A 232 3.71 34.93 -18.17
CA GLY A 232 3.88 34.45 -19.53
C GLY A 232 5.31 33.99 -19.80
N GLY A 233 5.48 33.08 -20.77
CA GLY A 233 6.80 32.65 -21.25
C GLY A 233 6.75 31.28 -21.90
N ALA A 234 7.50 31.09 -22.98
CA ALA A 234 7.54 29.81 -23.69
C ALA A 234 8.28 28.73 -22.87
N ALA A 235 7.91 27.47 -23.10
CA ALA A 235 8.65 26.33 -22.58
C ALA A 235 10.12 26.36 -23.08
N PRO A 236 11.12 26.22 -22.21
CA PRO A 236 12.51 26.06 -22.62
C PRO A 236 12.71 24.85 -23.55
N ALA A 237 13.67 24.94 -24.45
CA ALA A 237 14.06 23.80 -25.29
C ALA A 237 14.61 22.66 -24.42
N GLY A 238 14.22 21.41 -24.73
CA GLY A 238 14.67 20.22 -24.02
C GLY A 238 14.02 20.02 -22.64
N ILE A 239 12.95 20.74 -22.32
CA ILE A 239 12.21 20.51 -21.09
C ILE A 239 11.58 19.10 -21.10
N GLY A 240 11.56 18.42 -19.95
CA GLY A 240 10.96 17.10 -19.83
C GLY A 240 9.45 17.13 -20.06
N GLU A 241 8.90 16.05 -20.63
CA GLU A 241 7.46 15.95 -20.98
C GLU A 241 6.53 16.26 -19.80
N HIS A 242 6.92 15.86 -18.59
CA HIS A 242 6.13 16.13 -17.39
C HIS A 242 5.98 17.62 -17.08
N LEU A 243 6.99 18.45 -17.37
CA LEU A 243 6.87 19.90 -17.24
C LEU A 243 6.22 20.53 -18.47
N GLN A 244 6.35 19.91 -19.67
CA GLN A 244 5.63 20.35 -20.86
C GLN A 244 4.12 20.37 -20.62
N VAL A 245 3.58 19.43 -19.81
CA VAL A 245 2.17 19.42 -19.38
C VAL A 245 1.77 20.78 -18.79
N TYR A 246 2.56 21.35 -17.87
CA TYR A 246 2.25 22.66 -17.27
C TYR A 246 2.02 23.73 -18.34
N PHE A 247 2.89 23.82 -19.33
CA PHE A 247 2.78 24.79 -20.42
C PHE A 247 1.58 24.51 -21.32
N VAL A 248 1.30 23.24 -21.65
CA VAL A 248 0.11 22.86 -22.42
C VAL A 248 -1.16 23.33 -21.70
N LEU A 249 -1.29 23.03 -20.40
CA LEU A 249 -2.47 23.41 -19.62
C LEU A 249 -2.59 24.92 -19.42
N ARG A 250 -1.48 25.61 -19.13
CA ARG A 250 -1.47 27.07 -18.94
C ARG A 250 -1.88 27.79 -20.23
N ASP A 251 -1.39 27.33 -21.37
CA ASP A 251 -1.64 27.94 -22.67
C ASP A 251 -3.00 27.52 -23.27
N GLY A 252 -3.78 26.68 -22.57
CA GLY A 252 -5.09 26.21 -23.02
C GLY A 252 -5.03 25.25 -24.22
N ARG A 253 -3.87 24.65 -24.48
CA ARG A 253 -3.66 23.76 -25.62
C ARG A 253 -4.30 22.40 -25.33
N GLN A 254 -4.98 21.85 -26.33
CA GLN A 254 -5.79 20.64 -26.12
C GLN A 254 -5.03 19.33 -26.28
N GLU A 255 -3.96 19.28 -27.09
CA GLU A 255 -3.03 18.15 -27.33
C GLU A 255 -3.48 16.78 -26.75
N VAL A 256 -4.60 16.26 -27.25
CA VAL A 256 -5.39 15.25 -26.52
C VAL A 256 -4.58 13.99 -26.24
N ASP A 257 -3.94 13.42 -27.26
CA ASP A 257 -3.15 12.19 -27.13
C ASP A 257 -1.96 12.36 -26.18
N PHE A 258 -1.34 13.55 -26.16
CA PHE A 258 -0.27 13.86 -25.24
C PHE A 258 -0.79 13.95 -23.80
N LEU A 259 -1.89 14.68 -23.58
CA LEU A 259 -2.48 14.85 -22.25
C LEU A 259 -3.01 13.53 -21.68
N GLN A 260 -3.67 12.69 -22.47
CA GLN A 260 -4.13 11.37 -22.03
C GLN A 260 -2.96 10.48 -21.60
N ARG A 261 -1.89 10.40 -22.41
CA ARG A 261 -0.69 9.63 -22.07
C ARG A 261 0.00 10.15 -20.81
N GLN A 262 0.09 11.48 -20.67
CA GLN A 262 0.69 12.05 -19.47
C GLN A 262 -0.16 11.78 -18.22
N ALA A 263 -1.49 11.81 -18.33
CA ALA A 263 -2.38 11.43 -17.25
C ALA A 263 -2.17 9.96 -16.82
N ASP A 264 -2.02 9.02 -17.76
CA ASP A 264 -1.72 7.62 -17.43
C ASP A 264 -0.39 7.47 -16.71
N LEU A 265 0.64 8.19 -17.15
CA LEU A 265 1.94 8.19 -16.47
C LEU A 265 1.83 8.79 -15.06
N ARG A 266 1.05 9.87 -14.86
CA ARG A 266 0.84 10.47 -13.54
C ARG A 266 0.08 9.52 -12.61
N PHE A 267 -0.92 8.80 -13.16
CA PHE A 267 -1.64 7.76 -12.43
C PHE A 267 -0.71 6.62 -12.02
N ALA A 268 0.12 6.12 -12.94
CA ALA A 268 1.12 5.09 -12.68
C ALA A 268 2.11 5.50 -11.57
N GLU A 269 2.52 6.78 -11.55
CA GLU A 269 3.40 7.36 -10.54
C GLU A 269 2.71 7.62 -9.18
N GLY A 270 1.39 7.47 -9.06
CA GLY A 270 0.64 7.72 -7.83
C GLY A 270 0.08 9.14 -7.65
N ALA A 271 0.36 10.06 -8.58
CA ALA A 271 -0.17 11.44 -8.59
C ALA A 271 -1.59 11.47 -9.18
N TYR A 272 -2.51 10.79 -8.52
CA TYR A 272 -3.85 10.55 -9.04
C TYR A 272 -4.67 11.84 -9.24
N GLY A 273 -4.57 12.80 -8.32
CA GLY A 273 -5.24 14.11 -8.45
C GLY A 273 -4.73 14.92 -9.65
N LEU A 274 -3.42 14.86 -9.91
CA LEU A 274 -2.82 15.48 -11.09
C LEU A 274 -3.29 14.81 -12.38
N ALA A 275 -3.37 13.48 -12.41
CA ALA A 275 -3.89 12.74 -13.56
C ALA A 275 -5.31 13.19 -13.94
N LEU A 276 -6.21 13.31 -12.96
CA LEU A 276 -7.56 13.83 -13.19
C LEU A 276 -7.55 15.30 -13.65
N ARG A 277 -6.71 16.16 -13.06
CA ARG A 277 -6.59 17.56 -13.49
C ARG A 277 -6.18 17.69 -14.95
N ILE A 278 -5.24 16.86 -15.40
CA ILE A 278 -4.78 16.82 -16.80
C ILE A 278 -5.96 16.48 -17.71
N LEU A 279 -6.74 15.45 -17.37
CA LEU A 279 -7.89 15.03 -18.18
C LEU A 279 -9.03 16.05 -18.14
N ASP A 280 -9.24 16.75 -17.02
CA ASP A 280 -10.25 17.79 -16.87
C ASP A 280 -10.01 19.03 -17.72
N HIS A 281 -8.75 19.26 -18.12
CA HIS A 281 -8.42 20.33 -19.05
C HIS A 281 -8.88 20.06 -20.49
N ILE A 282 -9.09 18.80 -20.85
CA ILE A 282 -9.51 18.42 -22.19
C ILE A 282 -10.98 18.81 -22.40
N ALA A 283 -11.21 19.73 -23.33
CA ALA A 283 -12.53 20.23 -23.72
C ALA A 283 -13.27 19.19 -24.55
N GLN A 284 -13.86 18.19 -23.88
CA GLN A 284 -14.53 17.04 -24.51
C GLN A 284 -15.67 17.44 -25.48
N ASP A 285 -16.31 18.60 -25.29
CA ASP A 285 -17.39 19.09 -26.17
C ASP A 285 -16.90 19.52 -27.56
N ALA A 286 -15.60 19.81 -27.70
CA ALA A 286 -14.96 20.16 -28.96
C ALA A 286 -14.39 18.94 -29.72
N LEU A 287 -14.47 17.74 -29.13
CA LEU A 287 -13.92 16.52 -29.71
C LEU A 287 -14.99 15.73 -30.48
N ALA A 288 -14.52 14.89 -31.41
CA ALA A 288 -15.36 13.85 -31.99
C ALA A 288 -15.85 12.87 -30.90
N PRO A 289 -16.98 12.17 -31.10
CA PRO A 289 -17.59 11.33 -30.05
C PRO A 289 -16.64 10.30 -29.45
N LEU A 290 -15.83 9.61 -30.26
CA LEU A 290 -14.95 8.55 -29.77
C LEU A 290 -13.80 9.08 -28.89
N PRO A 291 -12.98 10.05 -29.31
CA PRO A 291 -11.98 10.66 -28.42
C PRO A 291 -12.58 11.24 -27.13
N ALA A 292 -13.74 11.90 -27.20
CA ALA A 292 -14.43 12.41 -26.02
C ALA A 292 -14.79 11.28 -25.02
N ALA A 293 -15.24 10.14 -25.55
CA ALA A 293 -15.60 8.95 -24.78
C ALA A 293 -14.38 8.25 -24.17
N LEU A 294 -13.24 8.20 -24.86
CA LEU A 294 -12.01 7.61 -24.32
C LEU A 294 -11.45 8.45 -23.15
N VAL A 295 -11.46 9.78 -23.27
CA VAL A 295 -11.11 10.69 -22.16
C VAL A 295 -12.05 10.48 -20.97
N GLU A 296 -13.36 10.34 -21.23
CA GLU A 296 -14.35 10.10 -20.17
C GLU A 296 -14.12 8.76 -19.46
N ALA A 297 -13.89 7.69 -20.22
CA ALA A 297 -13.63 6.37 -19.68
C ALA A 297 -12.39 6.38 -18.77
N GLN A 298 -11.32 7.06 -19.21
CA GLN A 298 -10.10 7.23 -18.42
C GLN A 298 -10.35 8.00 -17.12
N LYS A 299 -11.11 9.11 -17.17
CA LYS A 299 -11.51 9.87 -15.97
C LYS A 299 -12.28 8.99 -14.97
N GLN A 300 -13.25 8.22 -15.45
CA GLN A 300 -14.06 7.36 -14.59
C GLN A 300 -13.25 6.19 -14.02
N ASN A 301 -12.37 5.58 -14.79
CA ASN A 301 -11.50 4.49 -14.33
C ASN A 301 -10.56 4.97 -13.21
N ILE A 302 -9.94 6.14 -13.39
CA ILE A 302 -9.11 6.76 -12.33
C ILE A 302 -9.98 7.09 -11.11
N ALA A 303 -11.16 7.67 -11.29
CA ALA A 303 -12.07 7.99 -10.19
C ALA A 303 -12.48 6.74 -9.38
N ILE A 304 -12.77 5.61 -10.06
CA ILE A 304 -13.06 4.33 -9.42
C ILE A 304 -11.85 3.81 -8.64
N ALA A 305 -10.66 3.85 -9.24
CA ALA A 305 -9.41 3.44 -8.57
C ALA A 305 -9.12 4.28 -7.32
N LEU A 306 -9.56 5.54 -7.31
CA LEU A 306 -9.46 6.46 -6.18
C LEU A 306 -10.59 6.35 -5.16
N MET A 307 -11.57 5.48 -5.40
CA MET A 307 -12.81 5.44 -4.62
C MET A 307 -13.64 6.74 -4.66
N ASP A 308 -13.38 7.63 -5.63
CA ASP A 308 -14.20 8.80 -5.93
C ASP A 308 -15.41 8.39 -6.78
N PHE A 309 -16.27 7.58 -6.14
CA PHE A 309 -17.43 6.97 -6.79
C PHE A 309 -18.49 8.00 -7.18
N LEU A 310 -18.55 9.14 -6.50
CA LEU A 310 -19.45 10.24 -6.85
C LEU A 310 -19.06 10.83 -8.20
N ARG A 311 -17.77 11.10 -8.42
CA ARG A 311 -17.27 11.58 -9.70
C ARG A 311 -17.51 10.56 -10.82
N ALA A 312 -17.26 9.28 -10.57
CA ALA A 312 -17.56 8.22 -11.55
C ALA A 312 -19.06 8.18 -11.92
N ALA A 313 -19.94 8.33 -10.93
CA ALA A 313 -21.40 8.34 -11.12
C ALA A 313 -21.88 9.55 -11.95
N GLN A 314 -21.19 10.68 -11.87
CA GLN A 314 -21.50 11.90 -12.61
C GLN A 314 -21.02 11.87 -14.07
N GLY A 315 -20.25 10.86 -14.47
CA GLY A 315 -19.70 10.77 -15.81
C GLY A 315 -20.75 10.75 -16.93
N ARG A 316 -20.32 11.15 -18.13
CA ARG A 316 -21.19 11.35 -19.30
C ARG A 316 -21.75 10.03 -19.81
N LEU A 317 -22.96 10.08 -20.37
CA LEU A 317 -23.53 8.93 -21.07
C LEU A 317 -22.89 8.78 -22.46
N PRO A 318 -22.69 7.53 -22.94
CA PRO A 318 -22.15 7.31 -24.26
C PRO A 318 -23.12 7.75 -25.36
N ALA A 319 -22.59 8.27 -26.46
CA ALA A 319 -23.38 8.53 -27.67
C ALA A 319 -23.73 7.23 -28.40
N ASP A 320 -24.85 7.21 -29.13
CA ASP A 320 -25.34 6.03 -29.85
C ASP A 320 -24.40 5.56 -30.96
N THR A 321 -23.54 6.43 -31.48
CA THR A 321 -22.58 6.13 -32.56
C THR A 321 -21.30 5.44 -32.08
N LEU A 322 -21.11 5.29 -30.76
CA LEU A 322 -19.88 4.71 -30.20
C LEU A 322 -19.81 3.18 -30.39
N PRO A 323 -18.59 2.61 -30.46
CA PRO A 323 -18.40 1.17 -30.44
C PRO A 323 -19.03 0.50 -29.20
N PRO A 324 -19.61 -0.70 -29.31
CA PRO A 324 -20.27 -1.39 -28.19
C PRO A 324 -19.40 -1.52 -26.93
N VAL A 325 -18.13 -1.89 -27.07
CA VAL A 325 -17.21 -2.04 -25.93
C VAL A 325 -17.00 -0.73 -25.15
N VAL A 326 -16.93 0.41 -25.85
CA VAL A 326 -16.77 1.74 -25.24
C VAL A 326 -18.05 2.13 -24.52
N LYS A 327 -19.22 1.86 -25.13
CA LYS A 327 -20.52 2.06 -24.46
C LYS A 327 -20.60 1.25 -23.17
N ALA A 328 -20.23 -0.03 -23.23
CA ALA A 328 -20.27 -0.92 -22.09
C ALA A 328 -19.38 -0.41 -20.95
N SER A 329 -18.15 0.01 -21.25
CA SER A 329 -17.22 0.57 -20.25
C SER A 329 -17.78 1.83 -19.58
N LEU A 330 -18.30 2.80 -20.35
CA LEU A 330 -18.86 4.04 -19.80
C LEU A 330 -20.11 3.78 -18.94
N TYR A 331 -21.02 2.90 -19.40
CA TYR A 331 -22.18 2.52 -18.60
C TYR A 331 -21.78 1.78 -17.33
N GLN A 332 -20.83 0.84 -17.42
CA GLN A 332 -20.32 0.08 -16.27
C GLN A 332 -19.72 1.02 -15.22
N SER A 333 -18.82 1.92 -15.62
CA SER A 333 -18.13 2.82 -14.70
C SER A 333 -19.09 3.81 -14.03
N LYS A 334 -20.06 4.33 -14.79
CA LYS A 334 -21.14 5.17 -14.23
C LYS A 334 -22.01 4.40 -13.23
N ALA A 335 -22.44 3.20 -13.60
CA ALA A 335 -23.27 2.34 -12.75
C ALA A 335 -22.54 1.93 -11.48
N TRP A 336 -21.24 1.62 -11.58
CA TRP A 336 -20.40 1.31 -10.43
C TRP A 336 -20.33 2.50 -9.47
N GLY A 337 -20.04 3.70 -9.98
CA GLY A 337 -20.07 4.92 -9.18
C GLY A 337 -21.41 5.11 -8.46
N MET A 338 -22.52 4.89 -9.16
CA MET A 338 -23.88 4.98 -8.60
C MET A 338 -24.12 3.96 -7.49
N VAL A 339 -23.73 2.69 -7.68
CA VAL A 339 -23.86 1.63 -6.67
C VAL A 339 -23.14 2.00 -5.38
N MET A 340 -21.90 2.47 -5.49
CA MET A 340 -21.07 2.77 -4.33
C MET A 340 -21.51 4.07 -3.63
N SER A 341 -22.23 4.93 -4.36
CA SER A 341 -22.81 6.18 -3.86
C SER A 341 -24.27 6.05 -3.39
N GLY A 342 -24.78 4.81 -3.22
CA GLY A 342 -26.11 4.55 -2.67
C GLY A 342 -27.28 4.66 -3.67
N GLN A 343 -27.01 4.73 -4.98
CA GLN A 343 -28.02 4.89 -6.05
C GLN A 343 -28.25 3.59 -6.83
N ALA A 344 -28.35 2.46 -6.13
CA ALA A 344 -28.43 1.12 -6.73
C ALA A 344 -29.58 0.93 -7.74
N ALA A 345 -30.75 1.54 -7.48
CA ALA A 345 -31.91 1.43 -8.38
C ALA A 345 -31.68 2.10 -9.74
N LEU A 346 -30.98 3.24 -9.77
CA LEU A 346 -30.58 3.91 -11.00
C LEU A 346 -29.44 3.16 -11.69
N ALA A 347 -28.48 2.65 -10.90
CA ALA A 347 -27.34 1.90 -11.42
C ALA A 347 -27.76 0.68 -12.24
N GLU A 348 -28.83 -0.04 -11.84
CA GLU A 348 -29.27 -1.24 -12.55
C GLU A 348 -29.62 -0.99 -14.02
N GLN A 349 -30.22 0.16 -14.33
CA GLN A 349 -30.56 0.52 -15.71
C GLN A 349 -29.31 0.59 -16.59
N TYR A 350 -28.23 1.16 -16.05
CA TYR A 350 -26.96 1.28 -16.75
C TYR A 350 -26.18 -0.03 -16.76
N PHE A 351 -26.23 -0.84 -15.70
CA PHE A 351 -25.63 -2.17 -15.73
C PHE A 351 -26.31 -3.08 -16.77
N ALA A 352 -27.63 -3.00 -16.93
CA ALA A 352 -28.34 -3.73 -17.97
C ALA A 352 -27.85 -3.35 -19.37
N LEU A 353 -27.68 -2.05 -19.64
CA LEU A 353 -27.09 -1.56 -20.89
C LEU A 353 -25.64 -2.02 -21.06
N ALA A 354 -24.82 -1.96 -20.02
CA ALA A 354 -23.44 -2.45 -20.08
C ALA A 354 -23.37 -3.93 -20.47
N ARG A 355 -24.23 -4.77 -19.87
CA ARG A 355 -24.31 -6.22 -20.18
C ARG A 355 -24.86 -6.48 -21.58
N GLN A 356 -25.72 -5.61 -22.10
CA GLN A 356 -26.23 -5.70 -23.46
C GLN A 356 -25.15 -5.39 -24.51
N TYR A 357 -24.27 -4.41 -24.24
CA TYR A 357 -23.27 -3.95 -25.20
C TYR A 357 -21.94 -4.72 -25.14
N LEU A 358 -21.65 -5.41 -24.03
CA LEU A 358 -20.43 -6.21 -23.88
C LEU A 358 -20.66 -7.65 -24.31
N ASP A 359 -19.94 -8.10 -25.33
CA ASP A 359 -20.02 -9.48 -25.81
C ASP A 359 -19.41 -10.46 -24.79
N PRO A 360 -20.20 -11.41 -24.23
CA PRO A 360 -19.72 -12.36 -23.22
C PRO A 360 -18.79 -13.45 -23.76
N VAL A 361 -18.77 -13.67 -25.08
CA VAL A 361 -17.91 -14.67 -25.74
C VAL A 361 -16.59 -14.03 -26.14
N GLN A 362 -16.65 -12.88 -26.81
CA GLN A 362 -15.45 -12.18 -27.28
C GLN A 362 -14.66 -11.54 -26.13
N HIS A 363 -15.34 -11.03 -25.10
CA HIS A 363 -14.71 -10.30 -23.98
C HIS A 363 -15.01 -10.96 -22.64
N ARG A 364 -14.84 -12.28 -22.60
CA ARG A 364 -15.27 -13.14 -21.49
C ARG A 364 -14.81 -12.64 -20.12
N ARG A 365 -13.52 -12.37 -19.92
CA ARG A 365 -12.98 -11.92 -18.62
C ARG A 365 -13.57 -10.58 -18.17
N LEU A 366 -13.69 -9.61 -19.06
CA LEU A 366 -14.32 -8.32 -18.75
C LEU A 366 -15.81 -8.46 -18.44
N TYR A 367 -16.50 -9.35 -19.14
CA TYR A 367 -17.90 -9.67 -18.86
C TYR A 367 -18.07 -10.23 -17.44
N LEU A 368 -17.15 -11.09 -16.99
CA LEU A 368 -17.16 -11.61 -15.61
C LEU A 368 -16.92 -10.50 -14.56
N TYR A 369 -16.02 -9.55 -14.80
CA TYR A 369 -15.87 -8.38 -13.93
C TYR A 369 -17.14 -7.52 -13.89
N LEU A 370 -17.82 -7.34 -15.04
CA LEU A 370 -19.10 -6.64 -15.10
C LEU A 370 -20.20 -7.37 -14.31
N LEU A 371 -20.27 -8.70 -14.40
CA LEU A 371 -21.19 -9.50 -13.59
C LEU A 371 -20.88 -9.35 -12.10
N ASN A 372 -19.61 -9.31 -11.71
CA ASN A 372 -19.21 -9.19 -10.31
C ASN A 372 -19.75 -7.91 -9.66
N ILE A 373 -19.59 -6.76 -10.33
CA ILE A 373 -20.14 -5.50 -9.81
C ILE A 373 -21.67 -5.44 -9.94
N SER A 374 -22.25 -6.11 -10.96
CA SER A 374 -23.71 -6.27 -11.07
C SER A 374 -24.30 -7.06 -9.90
N ALA A 375 -23.62 -8.12 -9.43
CA ALA A 375 -24.04 -8.90 -8.26
C ALA A 375 -24.10 -8.04 -7.00
N LEU A 376 -23.11 -7.17 -6.79
CA LEU A 376 -23.13 -6.19 -5.68
C LEU A 376 -24.35 -5.26 -5.78
N ASN A 377 -24.70 -4.79 -6.99
CA ASN A 377 -25.89 -3.96 -7.19
C ASN A 377 -27.16 -4.68 -6.74
N GLN A 378 -27.34 -5.92 -7.17
CA GLN A 378 -28.50 -6.74 -6.81
C GLN A 378 -28.58 -6.96 -5.30
N LEU A 379 -27.45 -7.19 -4.64
CA LEU A 379 -27.39 -7.29 -3.18
C LEU A 379 -27.79 -5.98 -2.49
N ARG A 380 -27.44 -4.81 -3.04
CA ARG A 380 -27.86 -3.49 -2.53
C ARG A 380 -29.34 -3.22 -2.74
N LEU A 381 -29.95 -3.79 -3.78
CA LEU A 381 -31.39 -3.78 -4.03
C LEU A 381 -32.17 -4.77 -3.15
N GLY A 382 -31.48 -5.59 -2.36
CA GLY A 382 -32.09 -6.66 -1.57
C GLY A 382 -32.47 -7.90 -2.38
N GLN A 383 -32.08 -7.97 -3.66
CA GLN A 383 -32.35 -9.09 -4.56
C GLN A 383 -31.28 -10.18 -4.40
N VAL A 384 -31.30 -10.84 -3.26
CA VAL A 384 -30.26 -11.82 -2.86
C VAL A 384 -30.17 -12.98 -3.85
N GLU A 385 -31.29 -13.52 -4.31
CA GLU A 385 -31.33 -14.64 -5.26
C GLU A 385 -30.67 -14.26 -6.60
N GLN A 386 -30.95 -13.06 -7.10
CA GLN A 386 -30.36 -12.57 -8.35
C GLN A 386 -28.86 -12.28 -8.19
N ALA A 387 -28.44 -11.77 -7.02
CA ALA A 387 -27.02 -11.61 -6.71
C ALA A 387 -26.28 -12.95 -6.73
N LEU A 388 -26.84 -13.98 -6.08
CA LEU A 388 -26.28 -15.34 -6.11
C LEU A 388 -26.30 -15.94 -7.51
N ALA A 389 -27.35 -15.70 -8.31
CA ALA A 389 -27.40 -16.17 -9.69
C ALA A 389 -26.24 -15.63 -10.53
N PHE A 390 -25.88 -14.35 -10.36
CA PHE A 390 -24.70 -13.78 -11.02
C PHE A 390 -23.39 -14.37 -10.49
N GLU A 391 -23.22 -14.55 -9.18
CA GLU A 391 -21.99 -15.12 -8.64
C GLU A 391 -21.81 -16.60 -9.03
N ASN A 392 -22.90 -17.39 -9.10
CA ASN A 392 -22.87 -18.77 -9.57
C ASN A 392 -22.54 -18.84 -11.07
N GLU A 393 -23.05 -17.91 -11.87
CA GLU A 393 -22.73 -17.82 -13.29
C GLU A 393 -21.25 -17.47 -13.51
N ILE A 394 -20.70 -16.55 -12.71
CA ILE A 394 -19.26 -16.25 -12.72
C ILE A 394 -18.45 -17.51 -12.39
N GLU A 395 -18.80 -18.18 -11.30
CA GLU A 395 -18.14 -19.40 -10.85
C GLU A 395 -18.14 -20.48 -11.94
N ARG A 396 -19.30 -20.72 -12.56
CA ARG A 396 -19.44 -21.70 -13.66
C ARG A 396 -18.54 -21.33 -14.83
N GLN A 397 -18.61 -20.09 -15.30
CA GLN A 397 -17.81 -19.66 -16.45
C GLN A 397 -16.30 -19.65 -16.18
N LEU A 398 -15.86 -19.42 -14.94
CA LEU A 398 -14.44 -19.50 -14.57
C LEU A 398 -13.87 -20.91 -14.76
N THR A 399 -14.68 -21.97 -14.59
CA THR A 399 -14.24 -23.36 -14.81
C THR A 399 -14.03 -23.71 -16.29
N GLU A 400 -14.57 -22.89 -17.19
CA GLU A 400 -14.49 -23.07 -18.64
C GLU A 400 -13.38 -22.22 -19.28
N LEU A 401 -12.60 -21.46 -18.49
CA LEU A 401 -11.43 -20.72 -18.98
C LEU A 401 -10.26 -21.68 -19.23
N PRO A 402 -9.42 -21.42 -20.26
CA PRO A 402 -8.25 -22.26 -20.54
C PRO A 402 -7.21 -22.20 -19.41
N ASP A 403 -7.07 -21.03 -18.79
CA ASP A 403 -6.20 -20.77 -17.65
C ASP A 403 -7.03 -20.20 -16.49
N PRO A 404 -6.71 -20.56 -15.23
CA PRO A 404 -7.42 -20.04 -14.07
C PRO A 404 -7.17 -18.54 -13.87
N ASP A 405 -8.24 -17.75 -13.82
CA ASP A 405 -8.19 -16.35 -13.38
C ASP A 405 -8.28 -16.29 -11.85
N TRP A 406 -7.14 -16.38 -11.18
CA TRP A 406 -7.05 -16.42 -9.72
C TRP A 406 -7.64 -15.17 -9.04
N HIS A 407 -7.61 -14.01 -9.70
CA HIS A 407 -8.20 -12.77 -9.19
C HIS A 407 -9.72 -12.85 -9.14
N LEU A 408 -10.35 -13.28 -10.24
CA LEU A 408 -11.81 -13.45 -10.30
C LEU A 408 -12.29 -14.57 -9.38
N ILE A 409 -11.58 -15.71 -9.30
CA ILE A 409 -11.96 -16.81 -8.38
C ILE A 409 -11.92 -16.30 -6.93
N TYR A 410 -10.91 -15.51 -6.55
CA TYR A 410 -10.79 -14.93 -5.21
C TYR A 410 -11.95 -13.98 -4.88
N ILE A 411 -12.22 -13.02 -5.77
CA ILE A 411 -13.28 -12.02 -5.56
C ILE A 411 -14.66 -12.68 -5.51
N ASN A 412 -14.96 -13.56 -6.47
CA ASN A 412 -16.21 -14.31 -6.53
C ASN A 412 -16.43 -15.10 -5.24
N SER A 413 -15.41 -15.86 -4.79
CA SER A 413 -15.49 -16.64 -3.55
C SER A 413 -15.74 -15.74 -2.33
N LEU A 414 -15.05 -14.60 -2.20
CA LEU A 414 -15.32 -13.65 -1.11
C LEU A 414 -16.74 -13.07 -1.15
N ASN A 415 -17.24 -12.75 -2.33
CA ASN A 415 -18.60 -12.21 -2.47
C ASN A 415 -19.65 -13.25 -2.09
N GLN A 416 -19.52 -14.49 -2.58
CA GLN A 416 -20.39 -15.59 -2.19
C GLN A 416 -20.36 -15.81 -0.67
N ALA A 417 -19.17 -15.87 -0.06
CA ALA A 417 -19.04 -16.00 1.39
C ALA A 417 -19.76 -14.89 2.17
N ARG A 418 -19.69 -13.64 1.69
CA ARG A 418 -20.38 -12.49 2.30
C ARG A 418 -21.90 -12.59 2.15
N ILE A 419 -22.40 -13.04 1.00
CA ILE A 419 -23.83 -13.24 0.77
C ILE A 419 -24.36 -14.34 1.69
N PHE A 420 -23.74 -15.53 1.70
CA PHE A 420 -24.16 -16.64 2.57
C PHE A 420 -24.08 -16.27 4.05
N LYS A 421 -23.03 -15.55 4.48
CA LYS A 421 -22.94 -15.02 5.86
C LYS A 421 -24.13 -14.12 6.21
N LYS A 422 -24.54 -13.24 5.28
CA LYS A 422 -25.72 -12.36 5.46
C LYS A 422 -27.02 -13.17 5.55
N CYS A 423 -27.12 -14.28 4.80
CA CYS A 423 -28.24 -15.22 4.83
C CYS A 423 -28.25 -16.18 6.02
N ARG A 424 -27.23 -16.13 6.90
CA ARG A 424 -27.03 -17.07 8.03
C ARG A 424 -26.73 -18.51 7.62
N ASP A 425 -26.40 -18.75 6.36
CA ASP A 425 -25.82 -20.03 5.93
C ASP A 425 -24.32 -20.01 6.20
N LEU A 426 -23.96 -20.33 7.45
CA LEU A 426 -22.59 -20.20 7.93
C LEU A 426 -21.67 -21.30 7.39
N GLU A 427 -22.20 -22.45 7.00
CA GLU A 427 -21.42 -23.54 6.40
C GLU A 427 -20.97 -23.16 4.99
N GLN A 428 -21.89 -22.65 4.16
CA GLN A 428 -21.53 -22.16 2.83
C GLN A 428 -20.62 -20.94 2.90
N ALA A 429 -20.87 -20.03 3.85
CA ALA A 429 -19.98 -18.90 4.08
C ALA A 429 -18.54 -19.36 4.37
N GLU A 430 -18.36 -20.36 5.22
CA GLU A 430 -17.06 -20.95 5.52
C GLU A 430 -16.43 -21.62 4.29
N HIS A 431 -17.19 -22.41 3.54
CA HIS A 431 -16.73 -23.07 2.32
C HIS A 431 -16.09 -22.08 1.35
N TYR A 432 -16.79 -20.97 1.08
CA TYR A 432 -16.29 -19.95 0.15
C TYR A 432 -15.17 -19.09 0.75
N TYR A 433 -15.14 -18.83 2.06
CA TYR A 433 -13.96 -18.21 2.70
C TYR A 433 -12.73 -19.11 2.55
N ASN A 434 -12.85 -20.41 2.82
CA ASN A 434 -11.76 -21.37 2.67
C ASN A 434 -11.23 -21.36 1.22
N ARG A 435 -12.12 -21.34 0.23
CA ARG A 435 -11.75 -21.26 -1.19
C ARG A 435 -11.04 -19.95 -1.52
N ALA A 436 -11.54 -18.81 -1.06
CA ALA A 436 -10.89 -17.52 -1.27
C ALA A 436 -9.49 -17.48 -0.65
N PHE A 437 -9.38 -17.81 0.64
CA PHE A 437 -8.13 -17.72 1.38
C PHE A 437 -7.13 -18.83 1.05
N PHE A 438 -7.54 -19.86 0.32
CA PHE A 438 -6.62 -20.82 -0.30
C PHE A 438 -5.83 -20.20 -1.46
N ILE A 439 -6.40 -19.23 -2.19
CA ILE A 439 -5.75 -18.61 -3.36
C ILE A 439 -4.57 -17.75 -2.93
N ASN A 440 -4.69 -17.05 -1.81
CA ASN A 440 -3.60 -16.24 -1.23
C ASN A 440 -2.80 -16.98 -0.17
N PHE A 441 -3.03 -18.28 0.07
CA PHE A 441 -2.26 -19.06 1.02
C PHE A 441 -0.78 -19.07 0.64
N GLN A 442 0.12 -18.74 1.59
CA GLN A 442 1.57 -18.50 1.39
C GLN A 442 1.91 -17.25 0.57
N LEU A 443 0.91 -16.41 0.29
CA LEU A 443 1.04 -15.15 -0.43
C LEU A 443 0.47 -13.97 0.37
N ARG A 444 -0.14 -14.23 1.54
CA ARG A 444 -0.83 -13.19 2.32
C ARG A 444 0.13 -12.07 2.71
N ASN A 445 -0.23 -10.86 2.31
CA ASN A 445 0.34 -9.62 2.83
C ASN A 445 -0.28 -9.26 4.19
N GLU A 446 0.14 -8.14 4.79
CA GLU A 446 -0.37 -7.68 6.09
C GLU A 446 -1.90 -7.47 6.10
N SER A 447 -2.45 -6.91 5.00
CA SER A 447 -3.89 -6.70 4.85
C SER A 447 -4.65 -8.02 4.76
N ASP A 448 -4.14 -9.00 4.02
CA ASP A 448 -4.72 -10.35 3.88
C ASP A 448 -4.72 -11.11 5.21
N LEU A 449 -3.62 -11.06 5.97
CA LEU A 449 -3.52 -11.71 7.28
C LEU A 449 -4.57 -11.15 8.24
N LEU A 450 -4.70 -9.83 8.30
CA LEU A 450 -5.71 -9.18 9.13
C LEU A 450 -7.12 -9.53 8.65
N TYR A 451 -7.38 -9.44 7.34
CA TYR A 451 -8.72 -9.63 6.78
C TYR A 451 -9.22 -11.06 6.91
N THR A 452 -8.34 -12.06 6.72
CA THR A 452 -8.65 -13.47 6.90
C THR A 452 -9.15 -13.73 8.31
N ASN A 453 -8.38 -13.30 9.32
CA ASN A 453 -8.75 -13.47 10.72
C ASN A 453 -10.01 -12.69 11.09
N LEU A 454 -10.19 -11.47 10.58
CA LEU A 454 -11.41 -10.69 10.79
C LEU A 454 -12.66 -11.42 10.26
N CYS A 455 -12.57 -12.01 9.06
CA CYS A 455 -13.67 -12.75 8.46
C CYS A 455 -14.07 -13.98 9.29
N TYR A 456 -13.10 -14.78 9.74
CA TYR A 456 -13.39 -15.94 10.59
C TYR A 456 -13.83 -15.53 12.01
N ALA A 457 -13.28 -14.47 12.59
CA ALA A 457 -13.72 -13.95 13.88
C ALA A 457 -15.21 -13.58 13.86
N GLN A 458 -15.64 -12.88 12.81
CA GLN A 458 -17.05 -12.55 12.60
C GLN A 458 -17.89 -13.80 12.38
N LEU A 459 -17.43 -14.76 11.58
CA LEU A 459 -18.16 -16.00 11.30
C LEU A 459 -18.40 -16.83 12.57
N GLU A 460 -17.35 -17.05 13.35
CA GLU A 460 -17.41 -17.80 14.61
C GLU A 460 -18.23 -17.08 15.69
N SER A 461 -18.18 -15.75 15.71
CA SER A 461 -19.06 -14.94 16.57
C SER A 461 -20.54 -15.18 16.23
N LEU A 462 -20.88 -15.27 14.95
CA LEU A 462 -22.26 -15.54 14.50
C LEU A 462 -22.67 -17.01 14.73
N ARG A 463 -21.72 -17.94 14.68
CA ARG A 463 -21.92 -19.37 14.97
C ARG A 463 -22.16 -19.65 16.45
N GLY A 464 -21.76 -18.73 17.33
CA GLY A 464 -21.82 -18.93 18.78
C GLY A 464 -20.66 -19.75 19.31
N SER A 465 -19.49 -19.67 18.67
CA SER A 465 -18.25 -20.33 19.09
C SER A 465 -17.30 -19.32 19.77
N PRO A 466 -17.54 -18.92 21.03
CA PRO A 466 -16.87 -17.76 21.63
C PRO A 466 -15.35 -17.93 21.77
N GLU A 467 -14.85 -19.15 22.05
CA GLU A 467 -13.40 -19.41 22.18
C GLU A 467 -12.69 -19.26 20.82
N THR A 468 -13.23 -19.87 19.77
CA THR A 468 -12.68 -19.74 18.40
C THR A 468 -12.79 -18.30 17.89
N ALA A 469 -13.89 -17.61 18.19
CA ALA A 469 -14.05 -16.20 17.86
C ALA A 469 -13.00 -15.33 18.56
N LEU A 470 -12.75 -15.53 19.86
CA LEU A 470 -11.72 -14.82 20.61
C LEU A 470 -10.33 -15.07 20.01
N MET A 471 -10.00 -16.31 19.65
CA MET A 471 -8.74 -16.64 18.99
C MET A 471 -8.54 -15.83 17.70
N TYR A 472 -9.53 -15.79 16.81
CA TYR A 472 -9.43 -15.02 15.57
C TYR A 472 -9.41 -13.49 15.79
N TRP A 473 -10.16 -12.97 16.77
CA TRP A 473 -10.06 -11.57 17.16
C TRP A 473 -8.68 -11.21 17.71
N LEU A 474 -8.09 -12.08 18.53
CA LEU A 474 -6.73 -11.92 19.05
C LEU A 474 -5.70 -11.93 17.91
N ARG A 475 -5.78 -12.88 16.97
CA ARG A 475 -4.92 -12.90 15.76
C ARG A 475 -5.03 -11.62 14.95
N THR A 476 -6.26 -11.14 14.73
CA THR A 476 -6.52 -9.87 14.04
C THR A 476 -5.80 -8.71 14.73
N CYS A 477 -5.89 -8.62 16.06
CA CYS A 477 -5.22 -7.59 16.84
C CYS A 477 -3.70 -7.74 16.84
N LEU A 478 -3.17 -8.97 16.93
CA LEU A 478 -1.74 -9.25 16.88
C LEU A 478 -1.12 -8.83 15.54
N HIS A 479 -1.80 -9.13 14.42
CA HIS A 479 -1.37 -8.68 13.10
C HIS A 479 -1.43 -7.16 12.96
N TRP A 480 -2.53 -6.54 13.40
CA TRP A 480 -2.65 -5.08 13.41
C TRP A 480 -1.52 -4.39 14.18
N LEU A 481 -1.23 -4.88 15.39
CA LEU A 481 -0.16 -4.34 16.23
C LEU A 481 1.24 -4.68 15.74
N SER A 482 1.39 -5.71 14.89
CA SER A 482 2.68 -6.10 14.32
C SER A 482 2.94 -5.52 12.93
N ASN A 483 1.92 -4.96 12.28
CA ASN A 483 2.03 -4.36 10.95
C ASN A 483 2.95 -3.14 11.02
N ALA A 484 4.06 -3.15 10.26
CA ALA A 484 5.05 -2.07 10.26
C ALA A 484 4.52 -0.73 9.71
N MET A 485 3.43 -0.76 8.94
CA MET A 485 2.81 0.38 8.27
C MET A 485 1.28 0.30 8.42
N PRO A 486 0.72 0.47 9.62
CA PRO A 486 -0.73 0.37 9.86
C PRO A 486 -1.53 1.41 9.05
N GLU A 487 -0.93 2.55 8.71
CA GLU A 487 -1.53 3.58 7.84
C GLU A 487 -1.79 3.07 6.40
N ALA A 488 -1.04 2.06 5.96
CA ALA A 488 -1.13 1.52 4.61
C ALA A 488 -2.17 0.41 4.46
N LEU A 489 -3.01 0.16 5.46
CA LEU A 489 -4.00 -0.91 5.41
C LEU A 489 -4.90 -0.78 4.16
N ALA A 490 -5.14 -1.91 3.47
CA ALA A 490 -6.01 -1.93 2.29
C ALA A 490 -7.38 -1.29 2.59
N PRO A 491 -7.87 -0.35 1.74
CA PRO A 491 -9.11 0.38 1.98
C PRO A 491 -10.32 -0.51 2.26
N ARG A 492 -10.46 -1.65 1.54
CA ARG A 492 -11.55 -2.61 1.78
C ARG A 492 -11.50 -3.25 3.17
N VAL A 493 -10.30 -3.50 3.68
CA VAL A 493 -10.10 -4.08 5.01
C VAL A 493 -10.41 -3.04 6.08
N ALA A 494 -9.92 -1.81 5.91
CA ALA A 494 -10.27 -0.69 6.77
C ALA A 494 -11.78 -0.45 6.81
N GLN A 495 -12.48 -0.46 5.67
CA GLN A 495 -13.95 -0.37 5.61
C GLN A 495 -14.65 -1.53 6.31
N ALA A 496 -14.14 -2.76 6.16
CA ALA A 496 -14.71 -3.94 6.81
C ALA A 496 -14.61 -3.88 8.34
N ILE A 497 -13.54 -3.25 8.87
CA ILE A 497 -13.39 -3.00 10.31
C ILE A 497 -14.31 -1.86 10.75
N LEU A 498 -14.24 -0.71 10.08
CA LEU A 498 -14.96 0.50 10.50
C LEU A 498 -16.47 0.44 10.25
N GLY A 499 -16.94 -0.46 9.38
CA GLY A 499 -18.35 -0.62 9.05
C GLY A 499 -18.94 0.54 8.24
N MET A 500 -18.11 1.42 7.68
CA MET A 500 -18.54 2.59 6.91
C MET A 500 -17.66 2.83 5.68
N PRO A 501 -18.18 3.45 4.60
CA PRO A 501 -17.36 3.85 3.46
C PRO A 501 -16.24 4.80 3.87
N LEU A 502 -15.05 4.62 3.30
CA LEU A 502 -13.96 5.60 3.43
C LEU A 502 -14.19 6.72 2.42
N SER A 503 -14.28 7.97 2.90
CA SER A 503 -14.43 9.16 2.07
C SER A 503 -13.04 9.71 1.70
N ASN A 504 -12.34 9.13 0.72
CA ASN A 504 -11.00 9.57 0.24
C ASN A 504 -9.95 9.87 1.34
N GLN A 505 -10.16 9.37 2.56
CA GLN A 505 -9.32 9.60 3.72
C GLN A 505 -8.57 8.31 4.03
N ASP A 506 -7.29 8.46 4.37
CA ASP A 506 -6.41 7.37 4.77
C ASP A 506 -7.02 6.52 5.88
N ALA A 507 -6.58 5.26 5.99
CA ALA A 507 -6.94 4.39 7.10
C ALA A 507 -6.53 5.04 8.43
N ASP A 508 -7.52 5.43 9.24
CA ASP A 508 -7.29 6.06 10.53
C ASP A 508 -6.90 5.00 11.56
N VAL A 509 -5.60 4.92 11.84
CA VAL A 509 -4.99 3.96 12.77
C VAL A 509 -5.66 3.98 14.14
N GLU A 510 -6.06 5.17 14.63
CA GLU A 510 -6.68 5.29 15.94
C GLU A 510 -8.12 4.76 15.92
N LYS A 511 -8.92 5.12 14.91
CA LYS A 511 -10.30 4.60 14.77
C LYS A 511 -10.32 3.08 14.61
N ILE A 512 -9.43 2.53 13.78
CA ILE A 512 -9.30 1.07 13.61
C ILE A 512 -8.93 0.42 14.96
N SER A 513 -7.98 1.00 15.69
CA SER A 513 -7.55 0.49 16.99
C SER A 513 -8.67 0.50 18.04
N VAL A 514 -9.54 1.53 18.02
CA VAL A 514 -10.74 1.58 18.88
C VAL A 514 -11.67 0.41 18.58
N VAL A 515 -12.04 0.22 17.31
CA VAL A 515 -12.97 -0.85 16.92
C VAL A 515 -12.41 -2.22 17.29
N LEU A 516 -11.13 -2.48 17.00
CA LEU A 516 -10.48 -3.75 17.34
C LEU A 516 -10.43 -3.97 18.86
N SER A 517 -10.16 -2.91 19.64
CA SER A 517 -10.21 -2.94 21.12
C SER A 517 -11.60 -3.37 21.62
N GLU A 518 -12.66 -2.74 21.08
CA GLU A 518 -14.04 -3.05 21.47
C GLU A 518 -14.41 -4.50 21.13
N GLN A 519 -14.10 -4.96 19.92
CA GLN A 519 -14.41 -6.32 19.48
C GLN A 519 -13.63 -7.38 20.28
N LEU A 520 -12.35 -7.12 20.59
CA LEU A 520 -11.55 -8.01 21.44
C LEU A 520 -12.19 -8.16 22.82
N LEU A 521 -12.59 -7.06 23.47
CA LEU A 521 -13.23 -7.10 24.78
C LEU A 521 -14.60 -7.80 24.76
N VAL A 522 -15.39 -7.61 23.69
CA VAL A 522 -16.64 -8.35 23.49
C VAL A 522 -16.38 -9.85 23.42
N ALA A 523 -15.36 -10.28 22.66
CA ALA A 523 -15.00 -11.68 22.54
C ALA A 523 -14.48 -12.27 23.87
N VAL A 524 -13.66 -11.53 24.61
CA VAL A 524 -13.19 -11.92 25.95
C VAL A 524 -14.37 -12.12 26.91
N LYS A 525 -15.34 -11.21 26.89
CA LYS A 525 -16.53 -11.33 27.73
C LYS A 525 -17.39 -12.54 27.32
N ALA A 526 -17.47 -12.85 26.02
CA ALA A 526 -18.27 -13.96 25.50
C ALA A 526 -17.76 -15.34 25.97
N VAL A 527 -16.46 -15.48 26.24
CA VAL A 527 -15.88 -16.68 26.88
C VAL A 527 -15.94 -16.65 28.42
N GLY A 528 -16.63 -15.66 29.02
CA GLY A 528 -16.76 -15.53 30.47
C GLY A 528 -15.48 -15.08 31.18
N ARG A 529 -14.50 -14.54 30.46
CA ARG A 529 -13.25 -14.02 31.03
C ARG A 529 -13.35 -12.52 31.27
N SER A 530 -12.53 -12.04 32.20
CA SER A 530 -12.27 -10.62 32.41
C SER A 530 -10.77 -10.40 32.34
N VAL A 531 -10.34 -9.47 31.49
CA VAL A 531 -8.92 -9.14 31.30
C VAL A 531 -8.70 -7.68 31.64
N SER A 532 -7.69 -7.43 32.47
CA SER A 532 -7.25 -6.07 32.78
C SER A 532 -6.12 -5.70 31.81
N PRO A 533 -6.17 -4.51 31.17
CA PRO A 533 -5.05 -4.04 30.36
C PRO A 533 -3.78 -3.96 31.20
N LEU A 534 -2.63 -4.35 30.63
CA LEU A 534 -1.35 -4.14 31.31
C LEU A 534 -1.06 -2.64 31.48
N PRO A 535 -0.33 -2.24 32.53
CA PRO A 535 -0.04 -0.82 32.77
C PRO A 535 0.86 -0.21 31.69
N GLN A 536 1.75 -1.01 31.10
CA GLN A 536 2.68 -0.59 30.06
C GLN A 536 2.37 -1.30 28.73
N ALA A 537 2.55 -0.57 27.62
CA ALA A 537 2.57 -1.15 26.29
C ALA A 537 3.93 -1.78 26.01
N ILE A 538 3.95 -2.85 25.20
CA ILE A 538 5.17 -3.52 24.74
C ILE A 538 5.23 -3.40 23.22
N VAL A 539 6.42 -3.27 22.66
CA VAL A 539 6.56 -3.19 21.19
C VAL A 539 6.13 -4.51 20.57
N LEU A 540 5.21 -4.46 19.61
CA LEU A 540 4.84 -5.58 18.76
C LEU A 540 5.35 -5.31 17.34
N GLN A 541 5.94 -6.31 16.71
CA GLN A 541 6.39 -6.23 15.31
C GLN A 541 6.52 -7.62 14.68
N ARG A 542 6.76 -7.68 13.36
CA ARG A 542 7.17 -8.92 12.72
C ARG A 542 8.59 -9.31 13.13
N ILE A 543 8.82 -10.61 13.33
CA ILE A 543 10.19 -11.13 13.43
C ILE A 543 10.79 -11.18 12.02
N ASP A 544 12.00 -10.67 11.89
CA ASP A 544 12.68 -10.35 10.63
C ASP A 544 14.15 -10.85 10.62
N ALA A 545 14.63 -11.39 11.74
CA ALA A 545 15.97 -11.97 11.85
C ALA A 545 16.01 -13.06 12.93
N ALA A 546 16.88 -14.05 12.73
CA ALA A 546 17.13 -15.12 13.69
C ALA A 546 17.75 -14.57 15.00
N SER A 547 17.57 -15.34 16.09
CA SER A 547 18.05 -15.06 17.44
C SER A 547 17.55 -13.74 18.06
N ARG A 548 16.52 -13.10 17.50
CA ARG A 548 15.90 -11.88 18.07
C ARG A 548 15.00 -12.16 19.27
N ALA A 549 14.57 -13.40 19.46
CA ALA A 549 13.70 -13.80 20.55
C ALA A 549 14.33 -14.94 21.37
N GLU A 550 14.00 -14.95 22.65
CA GLU A 550 14.52 -15.92 23.63
C GLU A 550 13.53 -17.06 23.86
N ILE A 551 12.22 -16.77 23.73
CA ILE A 551 11.15 -17.72 24.01
C ILE A 551 9.99 -17.52 23.03
N CYS A 552 9.39 -18.62 22.59
CA CYS A 552 8.11 -18.67 21.90
C CYS A 552 7.02 -19.01 22.93
N LEU A 553 5.98 -18.18 23.02
CA LEU A 553 4.78 -18.43 23.83
C LEU A 553 3.65 -18.86 22.88
N ALA A 554 3.04 -20.00 23.15
CA ALA A 554 2.01 -20.57 22.26
C ALA A 554 0.83 -21.22 22.98
N GLN A 555 -0.36 -20.94 22.47
CA GLN A 555 -1.61 -21.62 22.80
C GLN A 555 -2.20 -22.20 21.51
N PRO A 556 -3.17 -23.13 21.59
CA PRO A 556 -3.89 -23.57 20.40
C PRO A 556 -4.37 -22.37 19.58
N GLY A 557 -3.90 -22.29 18.33
CA GLY A 557 -4.31 -21.25 17.42
C GLY A 557 -3.62 -19.89 17.56
N TRP A 558 -2.56 -19.72 18.35
CA TRP A 558 -1.71 -18.52 18.19
C TRP A 558 -0.34 -18.68 18.85
N SER A 559 0.62 -17.89 18.38
CA SER A 559 1.96 -17.80 18.97
C SER A 559 2.55 -16.40 18.87
N VAL A 560 3.38 -16.07 19.86
CA VAL A 560 4.21 -14.87 19.87
C VAL A 560 5.62 -15.22 20.36
N PHE A 561 6.63 -14.57 19.79
CA PHE A 561 8.00 -14.67 20.25
C PHE A 561 8.31 -13.49 21.16
N ALA A 562 9.16 -13.67 22.18
CA ALA A 562 9.42 -12.62 23.16
C ALA A 562 10.92 -12.49 23.47
N THR A 563 11.36 -11.28 23.78
CA THR A 563 12.71 -10.98 24.28
C THR A 563 12.65 -9.95 25.40
N GLY A 564 13.45 -10.18 26.44
CA GLY A 564 13.78 -9.20 27.47
C GLY A 564 15.17 -8.58 27.31
N GLN A 565 16.08 -9.29 26.64
CA GLN A 565 17.53 -8.98 26.55
C GLN A 565 17.97 -8.36 25.23
N GLY A 566 17.05 -8.07 24.30
CA GLY A 566 17.35 -7.45 23.00
C GLY A 566 17.50 -5.92 23.01
N GLU A 567 17.92 -5.40 21.85
CA GLU A 567 17.85 -3.97 21.52
C GLU A 567 16.44 -3.47 21.78
N ARG A 568 16.31 -2.34 22.49
CA ARG A 568 15.01 -1.75 22.75
C ARG A 568 14.50 -1.15 21.45
N LEU A 569 13.62 -1.89 20.78
CA LEU A 569 12.94 -1.40 19.60
C LEU A 569 11.95 -0.30 20.00
N GLU A 570 11.72 0.64 19.09
CA GLU A 570 10.73 1.70 19.27
C GLU A 570 9.37 1.25 18.74
N THR A 571 8.30 1.76 19.34
CA THR A 571 6.95 1.58 18.78
C THR A 571 6.85 2.36 17.48
N ILE A 572 6.33 1.72 16.45
CA ILE A 572 6.18 2.33 15.11
C ILE A 572 5.11 3.44 15.10
N PHE A 573 4.13 3.34 16.00
CA PHE A 573 3.01 4.27 16.11
C PHE A 573 2.72 4.59 17.58
N THR A 574 2.41 5.85 17.86
CA THR A 574 2.35 6.39 19.24
C THR A 574 0.97 6.89 19.66
N GLY A 575 -0.10 6.56 18.94
CA GLY A 575 -1.45 7.01 19.29
C GLY A 575 -2.06 6.35 20.56
N PRO A 576 -2.94 7.07 21.30
CA PRO A 576 -3.52 6.58 22.55
C PRO A 576 -4.41 5.33 22.40
N ALA A 577 -5.25 5.25 21.37
CA ALA A 577 -6.09 4.08 21.11
C ALA A 577 -5.26 2.88 20.69
N TYR A 578 -4.25 3.08 19.84
CA TYR A 578 -3.30 2.03 19.47
C TYR A 578 -2.59 1.45 20.72
N ARG A 579 -2.13 2.32 21.63
CA ARG A 579 -1.52 1.88 22.90
C ARG A 579 -2.52 1.20 23.84
N LEU A 580 -3.80 1.59 23.83
CA LEU A 580 -4.82 0.91 24.63
C LEU A 580 -5.05 -0.52 24.14
N LEU A 581 -5.23 -0.70 22.84
CA LEU A 581 -5.37 -2.01 22.21
C LEU A 581 -4.17 -2.90 22.53
N ASN A 582 -2.96 -2.35 22.41
CA ASN A 582 -1.73 -3.05 22.79
C ASN A 582 -1.78 -3.60 24.23
N ARG A 583 -2.13 -2.75 25.20
CA ARG A 583 -2.22 -3.14 26.62
C ARG A 583 -3.32 -4.17 26.88
N GLN A 584 -4.44 -4.11 26.16
CA GLN A 584 -5.52 -5.09 26.25
C GLN A 584 -5.10 -6.44 25.68
N VAL A 585 -4.48 -6.46 24.50
CA VAL A 585 -3.91 -7.68 23.92
C VAL A 585 -2.95 -8.33 24.89
N LEU A 586 -2.00 -7.56 25.45
CA LEU A 586 -1.10 -8.06 26.49
C LEU A 586 -1.84 -8.62 27.71
N GLY A 587 -2.96 -8.00 28.11
CA GLY A 587 -3.81 -8.49 29.19
C GLY A 587 -4.42 -9.87 28.90
N VAL A 588 -4.84 -10.10 27.66
CA VAL A 588 -5.29 -11.42 27.18
C VAL A 588 -4.14 -12.43 27.23
N LEU A 589 -2.97 -12.09 26.67
CA LEU A 589 -1.80 -12.98 26.67
C LEU A 589 -1.34 -13.35 28.09
N ALA A 590 -1.36 -12.38 29.02
CA ALA A 590 -0.99 -12.60 30.41
C ALA A 590 -1.98 -13.51 31.15
N ALA A 591 -3.27 -13.45 30.81
CA ALA A 591 -4.27 -14.36 31.35
C ALA A 591 -4.06 -15.81 30.89
N ASP A 592 -3.57 -16.02 29.66
CA ASP A 592 -3.26 -17.35 29.12
C ASP A 592 -1.91 -17.92 29.63
N PHE A 593 -1.04 -17.07 30.20
CA PHE A 593 0.28 -17.45 30.72
C PHE A 593 0.56 -16.84 32.11
N PRO A 594 -0.14 -17.26 33.17
CA PRO A 594 0.01 -16.69 34.52
C PRO A 594 1.42 -16.86 35.11
N GLN A 595 2.20 -17.83 34.61
CA GLN A 595 3.59 -18.08 35.00
C GLN A 595 4.60 -17.15 34.32
N VAL A 596 4.18 -16.30 33.38
CA VAL A 596 5.04 -15.41 32.62
C VAL A 596 4.80 -13.97 33.05
N ASP A 597 5.83 -13.29 33.57
CA ASP A 597 5.76 -11.85 33.81
C ASP A 597 6.06 -11.08 32.53
N PHE A 598 5.02 -10.70 31.80
CA PHE A 598 5.14 -9.91 30.57
C PHE A 598 5.85 -8.57 30.77
N LYS A 599 5.98 -8.06 32.00
CA LYS A 599 6.71 -6.81 32.26
C LYS A 599 8.22 -6.94 32.02
N LEU A 600 8.73 -8.17 31.99
CA LEU A 600 10.13 -8.46 31.71
C LEU A 600 10.46 -8.38 30.21
N PHE A 601 9.46 -8.42 29.33
CA PHE A 601 9.67 -8.33 27.90
C PHE A 601 9.69 -6.89 27.40
N ARG A 602 10.61 -6.61 26.48
CA ARG A 602 10.73 -5.33 25.79
C ARG A 602 10.02 -5.35 24.43
N THR A 603 10.00 -6.52 23.80
CA THR A 603 9.44 -6.70 22.47
C THR A 603 8.78 -8.07 22.38
N LEU A 604 7.60 -8.09 21.77
CA LEU A 604 6.93 -9.28 21.27
C LEU A 604 6.98 -9.27 19.76
N PHE A 605 7.17 -10.44 19.16
CA PHE A 605 7.16 -10.62 17.73
C PHE A 605 6.08 -11.59 17.30
N THR A 606 5.56 -11.38 16.09
CA THR A 606 4.74 -12.37 15.39
C THR A 606 5.48 -12.87 14.14
N ASP A 607 5.35 -14.15 13.83
CA ASP A 607 5.79 -14.71 12.55
C ASP A 607 4.58 -14.82 11.63
N ALA A 608 4.58 -14.09 10.52
CA ALA A 608 3.56 -14.24 9.48
C ALA A 608 3.69 -15.57 8.71
N GLN A 609 4.72 -16.36 9.01
CA GLN A 609 5.09 -17.60 8.32
C GLN A 609 5.01 -17.45 6.81
N TRP A 610 5.51 -16.33 6.31
CA TRP A 610 5.54 -16.08 4.88
C TRP A 610 4.14 -16.10 4.23
N GLY A 611 3.14 -15.55 4.91
CA GLY A 611 1.79 -15.41 4.35
C GLY A 611 0.92 -16.66 4.53
N ILE A 612 1.25 -17.53 5.49
CA ILE A 612 0.36 -18.59 5.98
C ILE A 612 -0.51 -17.98 7.08
N GLU A 613 -0.09 -18.05 8.33
CA GLU A 613 -0.76 -17.55 9.53
C GLU A 613 0.23 -17.69 10.71
N LEU A 614 -0.10 -17.21 11.91
CA LEU A 614 0.60 -17.62 13.13
C LEU A 614 0.56 -19.15 13.27
N ALA A 615 1.66 -19.74 13.74
CA ALA A 615 1.75 -21.17 13.98
C ALA A 615 0.58 -21.66 14.84
N GLU A 616 -0.13 -22.68 14.36
CA GLU A 616 -1.29 -23.28 15.00
C GLU A 616 -0.97 -24.68 15.52
N GLN A 617 -0.20 -25.46 14.76
CA GLN A 617 0.15 -26.83 15.13
C GLN A 617 1.51 -26.92 15.83
N PRO A 618 1.72 -27.92 16.72
CA PRO A 618 3.01 -28.13 17.37
C PRO A 618 4.21 -28.22 16.42
N ARG A 619 4.02 -28.80 15.23
CA ARG A 619 5.08 -28.88 14.21
C ARG A 619 5.45 -27.51 13.65
N GLU A 620 4.45 -26.72 13.27
CA GLU A 620 4.65 -25.35 12.79
C GLU A 620 5.35 -24.49 13.85
N LEU A 621 5.03 -24.68 15.13
CA LEU A 621 5.68 -23.99 16.24
C LEU A 621 7.17 -24.36 16.34
N VAL A 622 7.50 -25.64 16.27
CA VAL A 622 8.89 -26.12 16.28
C VAL A 622 9.64 -25.60 15.05
N TRP A 623 9.02 -25.64 13.86
CA TRP A 623 9.60 -25.10 12.64
C TRP A 623 9.91 -23.60 12.78
N ALA A 624 8.95 -22.81 13.27
CA ALA A 624 9.13 -21.39 13.46
C ALA A 624 10.24 -21.10 14.50
N CYS A 625 10.32 -21.86 15.59
CA CYS A 625 11.41 -21.73 16.56
C CYS A 625 12.78 -22.05 15.94
N LEU A 626 12.90 -23.10 15.12
CA LEU A 626 14.15 -23.44 14.43
C LEU A 626 14.56 -22.36 13.43
N LYS A 627 13.62 -21.93 12.59
CA LYS A 627 13.81 -20.86 11.60
C LYS A 627 14.36 -19.59 12.25
N TRP A 628 13.77 -19.18 13.36
CA TRP A 628 14.15 -17.96 14.06
C TRP A 628 15.20 -18.18 15.15
N GLN A 629 15.75 -19.38 15.29
CA GLN A 629 16.74 -19.76 16.30
C GLN A 629 16.32 -19.37 17.73
N VAL A 630 15.06 -19.67 18.06
CA VAL A 630 14.48 -19.41 19.39
C VAL A 630 14.65 -20.66 20.24
N PRO A 631 15.45 -20.60 21.31
CA PRO A 631 15.90 -21.79 22.04
C PRO A 631 14.83 -22.41 22.93
N GLU A 632 13.74 -21.70 23.21
CA GLU A 632 12.69 -22.15 24.13
C GLU A 632 11.29 -21.98 23.56
N LEU A 633 10.44 -22.98 23.82
CA LEU A 633 9.01 -22.96 23.50
C LEU A 633 8.22 -23.24 24.78
N LEU A 634 7.31 -22.34 25.14
CA LEU A 634 6.32 -22.53 26.20
C LEU A 634 4.95 -22.70 25.55
N CYS A 635 4.48 -23.94 25.48
CA CYS A 635 3.21 -24.31 24.85
C CYS A 635 2.28 -24.93 25.88
N GLN A 636 1.06 -24.40 26.02
CA GLN A 636 0.05 -24.91 26.97
C GLN A 636 0.59 -25.09 28.41
N GLY A 637 1.48 -24.19 28.84
CA GLY A 637 2.11 -24.23 30.17
C GLY A 637 3.30 -25.18 30.31
N GLN A 638 3.65 -25.96 29.29
CA GLN A 638 4.82 -26.83 29.28
C GLN A 638 5.99 -26.19 28.53
N ARG A 639 7.19 -26.27 29.12
CA ARG A 639 8.42 -25.67 28.57
C ARG A 639 9.24 -26.73 27.86
N TYR A 640 9.63 -26.43 26.64
CA TYR A 640 10.43 -27.26 25.75
C TYR A 640 11.70 -26.50 25.38
N ARG A 641 12.82 -27.22 25.29
CA ARG A 641 14.07 -26.70 24.75
C ARG A 641 14.19 -27.12 23.30
N ILE A 642 14.43 -26.17 22.41
CA ILE A 642 14.63 -26.41 20.98
C ILE A 642 16.13 -26.60 20.74
N ASP A 643 16.51 -27.77 20.24
CA ASP A 643 17.89 -28.09 19.87
C ASP A 643 18.02 -28.15 18.35
N GLU A 644 18.64 -27.12 17.79
CA GLU A 644 18.91 -26.98 16.35
C GLU A 644 19.98 -27.95 15.84
N ASN A 645 20.79 -28.53 16.74
CA ASN A 645 21.87 -29.47 16.36
C ASN A 645 21.38 -30.93 16.33
N SER A 646 20.19 -31.20 16.84
CA SER A 646 19.64 -32.55 16.84
C SER A 646 18.98 -32.86 15.49
N LEU A 647 19.59 -33.79 14.73
CA LEU A 647 19.03 -34.29 13.47
C LEU A 647 17.62 -34.88 13.63
N GLN A 648 17.32 -35.45 14.81
CA GLN A 648 16.00 -36.00 15.15
C GLN A 648 14.89 -34.95 15.10
N THR A 649 15.24 -33.67 15.29
CA THR A 649 14.28 -32.57 15.21
C THR A 649 13.68 -32.46 13.79
N PHE A 650 14.40 -32.91 12.76
CA PHE A 650 13.96 -32.81 11.36
C PHE A 650 13.11 -33.99 10.88
N ASP A 651 13.16 -35.15 11.57
CA ASP A 651 12.52 -36.40 11.14
C ASP A 651 10.99 -36.31 11.05
N GLY A 652 10.38 -35.31 11.72
CA GLY A 652 8.94 -35.08 11.74
C GLY A 652 8.41 -34.23 10.59
N PHE A 653 9.26 -33.50 9.87
CA PHE A 653 8.82 -32.49 8.89
C PHE A 653 8.69 -33.04 7.48
N ARG A 654 7.65 -32.58 6.79
CA ARG A 654 7.46 -32.83 5.35
C ARG A 654 7.66 -31.56 4.57
N ILE A 655 8.43 -31.67 3.49
CA ILE A 655 8.70 -30.60 2.54
C ILE A 655 7.82 -30.85 1.32
N GLU A 656 7.07 -29.86 0.90
CA GLU A 656 6.28 -29.90 -0.33
C GLU A 656 6.47 -28.64 -1.17
N SER A 657 6.18 -28.74 -2.47
CA SER A 657 6.09 -27.55 -3.32
C SER A 657 5.04 -26.57 -2.77
N SER A 658 5.35 -25.29 -2.80
CA SER A 658 4.48 -24.24 -2.27
C SER A 658 3.16 -24.17 -3.01
N ARG A 659 2.08 -23.95 -2.26
CA ARG A 659 0.72 -23.76 -2.79
C ARG A 659 0.52 -22.35 -3.35
N ALA A 660 1.47 -21.44 -3.14
CA ALA A 660 1.51 -20.13 -3.80
C ALA A 660 1.77 -20.23 -5.31
N ILE A 661 2.41 -21.32 -5.75
CA ILE A 661 2.81 -21.52 -7.14
C ILE A 661 1.57 -21.79 -7.98
N ASN A 662 1.46 -21.06 -9.10
CA ASN A 662 0.49 -21.32 -10.16
C ASN A 662 1.04 -22.41 -11.10
N TYR A 663 2.21 -22.15 -11.70
CA TYR A 663 2.90 -23.11 -12.55
C TYR A 663 4.41 -22.82 -12.63
N VAL A 664 5.17 -23.79 -13.14
CA VAL A 664 6.61 -23.64 -13.40
C VAL A 664 6.86 -23.72 -14.91
N ARG A 665 7.42 -22.66 -15.48
CA ARG A 665 7.85 -22.61 -16.87
C ARG A 665 9.28 -23.15 -16.98
N VAL A 666 9.42 -24.29 -17.65
CA VAL A 666 10.72 -24.94 -17.86
C VAL A 666 11.35 -24.42 -19.15
N GLY A 667 12.43 -23.66 -19.02
CA GLY A 667 13.24 -23.18 -20.15
C GLY A 667 14.57 -23.95 -20.27
N PRO A 668 15.22 -23.93 -21.45
CA PRO A 668 16.47 -24.66 -21.69
C PRO A 668 17.66 -24.15 -20.87
N GLN A 669 17.61 -22.90 -20.40
CA GLN A 669 18.68 -22.28 -19.60
C GLN A 669 18.28 -21.97 -18.16
N GLN A 670 16.98 -21.81 -17.87
CA GLN A 670 16.49 -21.47 -16.54
C GLN A 670 15.00 -21.82 -16.37
N TRP A 671 14.63 -22.31 -15.19
CA TRP A 671 13.21 -22.47 -14.81
C TRP A 671 12.69 -21.17 -14.19
N GLN A 672 11.44 -20.84 -14.48
CA GLN A 672 10.73 -19.69 -13.89
C GLN A 672 9.47 -20.16 -13.17
N VAL A 673 9.29 -19.72 -11.93
CA VAL A 673 8.10 -20.00 -11.13
C VAL A 673 7.15 -18.81 -11.25
N HIS A 674 5.91 -19.10 -11.62
CA HIS A 674 4.82 -18.13 -11.67
C HIS A 674 3.90 -18.37 -10.49
N PHE A 675 3.58 -17.31 -9.73
CA PHE A 675 2.70 -17.38 -8.56
C PHE A 675 1.24 -17.08 -8.93
N LYS A 676 0.31 -17.47 -8.06
CA LYS A 676 -1.12 -17.20 -8.25
C LYS A 676 -1.45 -15.70 -8.24
N ARG A 677 -0.85 -14.93 -7.32
CA ARG A 677 -1.09 -13.49 -7.09
C ARG A 677 0.15 -12.79 -6.53
N TYR A 678 0.16 -11.45 -6.57
CA TYR A 678 1.12 -10.50 -5.96
C TYR A 678 2.59 -10.58 -6.45
N LEU A 679 3.19 -11.76 -6.41
CA LEU A 679 4.61 -11.94 -6.68
C LEU A 679 4.90 -12.00 -8.17
N LYS A 680 5.92 -11.25 -8.59
CA LYS A 680 6.48 -11.34 -9.95
C LYS A 680 7.07 -12.73 -10.19
N PRO A 681 7.14 -13.20 -11.45
CA PRO A 681 7.80 -14.45 -11.77
C PRO A 681 9.23 -14.51 -11.23
N LEU A 682 9.59 -15.64 -10.61
CA LEU A 682 10.89 -15.84 -9.98
C LEU A 682 11.73 -16.82 -10.79
N ALA A 683 12.91 -16.40 -11.19
CA ALA A 683 13.85 -17.25 -11.90
C ALA A 683 14.68 -18.08 -10.90
N LEU A 684 14.73 -19.41 -11.09
CA LEU A 684 15.37 -20.33 -10.15
C LEU A 684 16.86 -20.49 -10.45
N ASN A 685 17.67 -20.62 -9.39
CA ASN A 685 19.06 -21.09 -9.50
C ASN A 685 19.12 -22.62 -9.64
N LYS A 686 20.32 -23.19 -9.86
CA LYS A 686 20.50 -24.63 -10.13
C LYS A 686 20.07 -25.53 -8.95
N ASP A 687 20.36 -25.13 -7.72
CA ASP A 687 20.01 -25.92 -6.54
C ASP A 687 18.50 -25.88 -6.27
N GLU A 688 17.89 -24.72 -6.45
CA GLU A 688 16.43 -24.55 -6.40
C GLU A 688 15.73 -25.39 -7.48
N GLN A 689 16.27 -25.43 -8.70
CA GLN A 689 15.74 -26.27 -9.78
C GLN A 689 15.76 -27.76 -9.42
N ARG A 690 16.92 -28.27 -8.96
CA ARG A 690 17.06 -29.67 -8.53
C ARG A 690 16.10 -29.99 -7.38
N CYS A 691 15.96 -29.08 -6.42
CA CYS A 691 15.05 -29.26 -5.30
C CYS A 691 13.58 -29.27 -5.75
N MET A 692 13.15 -28.32 -6.59
CA MET A 692 11.79 -28.27 -7.14
C MET A 692 11.47 -29.50 -8.03
N GLU A 693 12.47 -30.03 -8.74
CA GLU A 693 12.31 -31.26 -9.51
C GLU A 693 12.06 -32.48 -8.62
N HIS A 694 12.80 -32.59 -7.51
CA HIS A 694 12.59 -33.63 -6.49
C HIS A 694 11.24 -33.49 -5.78
N LEU A 695 10.84 -32.26 -5.43
CA LEU A 695 9.61 -31.93 -4.70
C LEU A 695 8.33 -31.94 -5.55
N ARG A 696 8.36 -32.61 -6.71
CA ARG A 696 7.12 -33.02 -7.41
C ARG A 696 6.27 -33.94 -6.55
N THR A 697 6.89 -34.66 -5.62
CA THR A 697 6.25 -35.40 -4.54
C THR A 697 6.75 -34.91 -3.19
N PRO A 698 5.88 -34.77 -2.16
CA PRO A 698 6.34 -34.35 -0.84
C PRO A 698 7.39 -35.33 -0.27
N SER A 699 8.42 -34.79 0.38
CA SER A 699 9.60 -35.55 0.84
C SER A 699 10.05 -35.09 2.23
N THR A 700 10.95 -35.82 2.87
CA THR A 700 11.57 -35.43 4.15
C THR A 700 12.88 -34.67 3.94
N PHE A 701 13.42 -34.05 5.00
CA PHE A 701 14.75 -33.43 4.96
C PHE A 701 15.86 -34.44 4.61
N ALA A 702 15.79 -35.66 5.15
CA ALA A 702 16.80 -36.69 4.91
C ALA A 702 16.80 -37.17 3.45
N GLU A 703 15.61 -37.44 2.91
CA GLU A 703 15.43 -37.84 1.51
C GLU A 703 15.85 -36.72 0.55
N THR A 704 15.44 -35.48 0.83
CA THR A 704 15.78 -34.31 0.01
C THR A 704 17.28 -34.04 0.05
N GLY A 705 17.92 -34.10 1.22
CA GLY A 705 19.36 -33.95 1.37
C GLY A 705 20.14 -35.01 0.57
N THR A 706 19.69 -36.27 0.65
CA THR A 706 20.28 -37.38 -0.11
C THR A 706 20.16 -37.17 -1.62
N ALA A 707 18.97 -36.77 -2.11
CA ALA A 707 18.75 -36.51 -3.54
C ALA A 707 19.59 -35.34 -4.07
N LEU A 708 19.81 -34.32 -3.23
CA LEU A 708 20.63 -33.16 -3.58
C LEU A 708 22.12 -33.39 -3.40
N GLY A 709 22.52 -34.43 -2.65
CA GLY A 709 23.92 -34.74 -2.32
C GLY A 709 24.51 -33.79 -1.28
N ILE A 710 23.68 -33.30 -0.35
CA ILE A 710 24.05 -32.36 0.71
C ILE A 710 23.69 -32.90 2.09
N ASP A 711 24.42 -32.47 3.12
CA ASP A 711 24.09 -32.83 4.50
C ASP A 711 22.76 -32.19 4.97
N ALA A 712 22.19 -32.71 6.06
CA ALA A 712 20.90 -32.28 6.57
C ALA A 712 20.85 -30.79 6.97
N HIS A 713 21.95 -30.22 7.47
CA HIS A 713 22.01 -28.81 7.87
C HIS A 713 22.08 -27.89 6.64
N SER A 714 22.84 -28.29 5.62
CA SER A 714 22.83 -27.62 4.32
C SER A 714 21.47 -27.73 3.62
N CYS A 715 20.80 -28.88 3.72
CA CYS A 715 19.41 -29.05 3.25
C CYS A 715 18.46 -28.11 3.99
N TRP A 716 18.56 -28.01 5.31
CA TRP A 716 17.75 -27.08 6.11
C TRP A 716 17.92 -25.62 5.65
N ARG A 717 19.16 -25.16 5.47
CA ARG A 717 19.42 -23.78 5.00
C ARG A 717 18.81 -23.52 3.61
N LEU A 718 18.93 -24.48 2.69
CA LEU A 718 18.34 -24.37 1.36
C LEU A 718 16.81 -24.29 1.45
N ILE A 719 16.16 -25.20 2.18
CA ILE A 719 14.71 -25.23 2.33
C ILE A 719 14.19 -23.98 3.03
N ASN A 720 14.87 -23.50 4.06
CA ASN A 720 14.52 -22.25 4.72
C ASN A 720 14.55 -21.07 3.74
N SER A 721 15.63 -20.95 2.94
CA SER A 721 15.74 -19.91 1.90
C SER A 721 14.66 -20.05 0.81
N MET A 722 14.35 -21.28 0.40
CA MET A 722 13.29 -21.54 -0.58
C MET A 722 11.90 -21.20 -0.03
N ALA A 723 11.65 -21.44 1.26
CA ALA A 723 10.39 -21.09 1.90
C ALA A 723 10.23 -19.56 2.03
N GLU A 724 11.30 -18.82 2.31
CA GLU A 724 11.32 -17.34 2.20
C GLU A 724 10.93 -16.86 0.79
N LYS A 725 11.33 -17.59 -0.25
CA LYS A 725 10.97 -17.28 -1.65
C LYS A 725 9.60 -17.83 -2.08
N ARG A 726 8.83 -18.43 -1.15
CA ARG A 726 7.53 -19.08 -1.41
C ARG A 726 7.61 -20.23 -2.41
N LEU A 727 8.75 -20.92 -2.48
CA LEU A 727 8.94 -22.05 -3.38
C LEU A 727 8.51 -23.38 -2.75
N VAL A 728 8.68 -23.50 -1.42
CA VAL A 728 8.36 -24.71 -0.67
C VAL A 728 7.58 -24.39 0.60
N SER A 729 6.89 -25.41 1.11
CA SER A 729 6.20 -25.41 2.41
C SER A 729 6.84 -26.48 3.30
N VAL A 730 6.85 -26.23 4.61
CA VAL A 730 7.26 -27.22 5.61
C VAL A 730 6.06 -27.50 6.52
N LEU A 731 5.65 -28.76 6.61
CA LEU A 731 4.48 -29.25 7.36
C LEU A 731 4.87 -30.21 8.50
#